data_AF-A0AAD5W4Y1-F1
#
_entry.id   AF-A0AAD5W4Y1-F1
#
_cell.length_a   1.000
_cell.length_b   1.000
_cell.length_c   1.000
_cell.angle_alpha   90.00
_cell.angle_beta   90.00
_cell.angle_gamma   90.00
#
_symmetry.space_group_name_H-M   'P 1'
#
loop_
_entity.id
_entity.type
_entity.pdbx_description
1 polymer ?
#
loop_
_entity_poly.entity_id
_entity_poly.type
_entity_poly.pdbx_seq_one_letter_code
_entity_poly.pdbx_strand_id
1 'polypeptide(L)'
;MTDVSALEQTLRALGAQSAQQDDEQLWRQVQSTSEALANALRSQDGPVDNRTLLGRTTLPQTIKLLLTTAMKVTPIPTDVKATAVLELIRVSANFCIDDNENRSHLLEASVIQIILSLLESYNEKIQHTSPNNQLTTFELKLIRITLGALLNASLDYDEVKTRLNSLEAGQTTLRLVAQIYTPGSWISIPKGAPQAIDEEWSLRSTISSWGWRLVSELRSVGNEAVQIFSVDDLPLLTPSLSAFIPPFEPLANCFFAGSPTLATLVKSDSDVLEDACTLLESLSLDVEDIRIALARDYLFPAENSGAQCLSTILDFIELGDYPPSWNDSGVFDDSERERREKVLGMCKAALVKAIVEVAGEERNSEVLWDDSNQVQPGVQGDDLIIAATLSLGNLSRRSSSATALLSAPYSLAPVLVSPLFLSTKTDLKVKHAVLGFLKNLAQNAGFSPIISKALGGSDVVRQLRDSGIWDERSDRMADVVQLNAIGVVKHLCSVDVEHTFALTIPAQSTTTLSGLEQILALVKRTESVPVRSEGTRVLVNAIRSLWAVEPSNQPPSQERQRSREIATQLVLTQESADALASLLASSGRYPVLINESVLALTLLSMHSDGGQLVAKALSKPMPSGVAQSSVEPFATSPTSDVSSPAVASPLSARPKLHVPRHGLDMLIFVLRNVDNPANYPQEVRINVCSLLLQLTKNTSEDDLATIKEAIRSTLEKLTNRLQQATGKDELLRNNMSNITVDISEGIATIQLNRPETLNALTPEATGKWFCAGTSVRSKSPEKALESLGSLRKSLVNNVALTTLDCSKALYSHRKILVAALNGPVMALLGLFDFIYAMPNMWMSTPFTFLGIVAEGGASASFANRMGVAKANEMLIWGEKKEAQELLECGFINKIFPQQSVESFHKEIRNLLKAELEGLDQTAVLTAKKLIKAGMNDKNDFDAVNLRESYGEQPQAERFASGVPFTQFARIAKKEIRHKL
;
A
#
# COMPACT_ATOMS: atom_id res chain seq x y z
N MET A 1 -0.27 -8.81 -68.25
CA MET A 1 -0.71 -9.03 -66.86
C MET A 1 -0.42 -10.48 -66.53
N THR A 2 0.24 -10.75 -65.40
CA THR A 2 0.51 -12.11 -64.93
C THR A 2 -0.80 -12.77 -64.51
N ASP A 3 -1.11 -13.96 -65.02
CA ASP A 3 -2.31 -14.70 -64.63
C ASP A 3 -2.11 -15.37 -63.27
N VAL A 4 -2.52 -14.69 -62.20
CA VAL A 4 -2.38 -15.18 -60.82
C VAL A 4 -3.19 -16.44 -60.54
N SER A 5 -4.30 -16.68 -61.27
CA SER A 5 -5.11 -17.90 -61.11
C SER A 5 -4.40 -19.12 -61.66
N ALA A 6 -3.74 -18.97 -62.83
CA ALA A 6 -2.94 -20.04 -63.41
C ALA A 6 -1.71 -20.38 -62.54
N LEU A 7 -1.08 -19.37 -61.94
CA LEU A 7 0.02 -19.57 -61.00
C LEU A 7 -0.43 -20.30 -59.71
N GLU A 8 -1.59 -19.93 -59.16
CA GLU A 8 -2.16 -20.63 -57.99
C GLU A 8 -2.48 -22.10 -58.29
N GLN A 9 -3.10 -22.38 -59.45
CA GLN A 9 -3.39 -23.75 -59.87
C GLN A 9 -2.11 -24.57 -60.07
N THR A 10 -1.07 -23.96 -60.63
CA THR A 10 0.25 -24.58 -60.78
C THR A 10 0.86 -24.89 -59.41
N LEU A 11 0.83 -23.93 -58.48
CA LEU A 11 1.35 -24.13 -57.14
C LEU A 11 0.58 -25.21 -56.37
N ARG A 12 -0.75 -25.28 -56.55
CA ARG A 12 -1.60 -26.34 -55.99
C ARG A 12 -1.25 -27.72 -56.53
N ALA A 13 -1.01 -27.85 -57.83
CA ALA A 13 -0.56 -29.10 -58.44
C ALA A 13 0.80 -29.53 -57.90
N LEU A 14 1.74 -28.59 -57.74
CA LEU A 14 3.05 -28.85 -57.13
C LEU A 14 2.92 -29.28 -55.66
N GLY A 15 2.01 -28.68 -54.89
CA GLY A 15 1.71 -29.11 -53.52
C GLY A 15 1.14 -30.54 -53.45
N ALA A 16 0.31 -30.94 -54.40
CA ALA A 16 -0.17 -32.33 -54.47
C ALA A 16 0.97 -33.31 -54.83
N GLN A 17 1.88 -32.90 -55.71
CA GLN A 17 3.06 -33.68 -56.10
C GLN A 17 4.07 -33.81 -54.96
N SER A 18 4.23 -32.77 -54.12
CA SER A 18 5.17 -32.78 -52.99
C SER A 18 4.86 -33.84 -51.92
N ALA A 19 3.61 -34.32 -51.88
CA ALA A 19 3.21 -35.43 -51.01
C ALA A 19 3.71 -36.80 -51.49
N GLN A 20 4.09 -36.92 -52.78
CA GLN A 20 4.47 -38.17 -53.43
C GLN A 20 5.95 -38.19 -53.86
N GLN A 21 6.51 -37.04 -54.22
CA GLN A 21 7.90 -36.85 -54.67
C GLN A 21 8.51 -35.64 -53.96
N ASP A 22 9.74 -35.77 -53.47
CA ASP A 22 10.46 -34.71 -52.74
C ASP A 22 11.87 -34.56 -53.33
N ASP A 23 11.95 -34.07 -54.57
CA ASP A 23 13.18 -33.90 -55.32
C ASP A 23 13.51 -32.42 -55.62
N GLU A 24 14.76 -32.16 -56.04
CA GLU A 24 15.24 -30.80 -56.28
C GLU A 24 14.48 -30.09 -57.41
N GLN A 25 14.02 -30.83 -58.42
CA GLN A 25 13.32 -30.27 -59.58
C GLN A 25 11.95 -29.71 -59.19
N LEU A 26 11.21 -30.43 -58.34
CA LEU A 26 9.97 -29.96 -57.75
C LEU A 26 10.17 -28.63 -57.02
N TRP A 27 11.17 -28.54 -56.14
CA TRP A 27 11.40 -27.34 -55.34
C TRP A 27 11.86 -26.14 -56.16
N ARG A 28 12.58 -26.35 -57.27
CA ARG A 28 12.88 -25.26 -58.23
C ARG A 28 11.61 -24.72 -58.88
N GLN A 29 10.65 -25.58 -59.20
CA GLN A 29 9.35 -25.16 -59.75
C GLN A 29 8.49 -24.45 -58.69
N VAL A 30 8.49 -24.94 -57.45
CA VAL A 30 7.82 -24.27 -56.33
C VAL A 30 8.41 -22.88 -56.11
N GLN A 31 9.74 -22.75 -56.12
CA GLN A 31 10.42 -21.46 -56.01
C GLN A 31 9.99 -20.50 -57.13
N SER A 32 10.15 -20.89 -58.40
CA SER A 32 9.85 -19.99 -59.53
C SER A 32 8.38 -19.58 -59.58
N THR A 33 7.47 -20.50 -59.25
CA THR A 33 6.03 -20.24 -59.24
C THR A 33 5.66 -19.31 -58.09
N SER A 34 6.22 -19.54 -56.89
CA SER A 34 5.98 -18.70 -55.71
C SER A 34 6.56 -17.30 -55.88
N GLU A 35 7.74 -17.17 -56.50
CA GLU A 35 8.35 -15.87 -56.81
C GLU A 35 7.46 -15.04 -57.75
N ALA A 36 6.99 -15.66 -58.85
CA ALA A 36 6.08 -15.01 -59.79
C ALA A 36 4.79 -14.56 -59.11
N LEU A 37 4.25 -15.39 -58.21
CA LEU A 37 3.04 -15.11 -57.46
C LEU A 37 3.26 -13.98 -56.41
N ALA A 38 4.36 -14.03 -55.66
CA ALA A 38 4.71 -13.00 -54.69
C ALA A 38 4.90 -11.63 -55.36
N ASN A 39 5.56 -11.60 -56.52
CA ASN A 39 5.74 -10.37 -57.30
C ASN A 39 4.39 -9.82 -57.82
N ALA A 40 3.49 -10.69 -58.28
CA ALA A 40 2.17 -10.29 -58.77
C ALA A 40 1.23 -9.76 -57.67
N LEU A 41 1.39 -10.23 -56.43
CA LEU A 41 0.62 -9.74 -55.26
C LEU A 41 1.09 -8.36 -54.75
N ARG A 42 2.24 -7.88 -55.22
CA ARG A 42 2.79 -6.58 -54.84
C ARG A 42 2.23 -5.41 -55.67
N SER A 43 1.80 -5.65 -56.91
CA SER A 43 1.27 -4.62 -57.81
C SER A 43 -0.24 -4.41 -57.62
N GLN A 44 -0.69 -3.16 -57.39
CA GLN A 44 -2.10 -2.78 -57.28
C GLN A 44 -2.67 -2.19 -58.60
N ASP A 45 -1.92 -2.21 -59.69
CA ASP A 45 -2.22 -1.46 -60.93
C ASP A 45 -3.29 -2.12 -61.85
N GLY A 46 -4.11 -3.03 -61.31
CA GLY A 46 -5.12 -3.80 -62.07
C GLY A 46 -6.57 -3.44 -61.72
N PRO A 47 -7.55 -3.69 -62.63
CA PRO A 47 -8.98 -3.44 -62.37
C PRO A 47 -9.62 -4.42 -61.36
N VAL A 48 -8.93 -5.50 -60.99
CA VAL A 48 -9.34 -6.49 -59.97
C VAL A 48 -8.16 -6.72 -59.04
N ASP A 49 -8.39 -6.66 -57.73
CA ASP A 49 -7.35 -6.97 -56.75
C ASP A 49 -7.02 -8.46 -56.75
N ASN A 50 -5.77 -8.78 -57.10
CA ASN A 50 -5.24 -10.14 -57.11
C ASN A 50 -5.35 -10.81 -55.73
N ARG A 51 -5.28 -10.04 -54.64
CA ARG A 51 -5.38 -10.55 -53.26
C ARG A 51 -6.77 -11.12 -53.00
N THR A 52 -7.81 -10.32 -53.28
CA THR A 52 -9.22 -10.75 -53.14
C THR A 52 -9.56 -11.95 -54.03
N LEU A 53 -9.01 -12.01 -55.25
CA LEU A 53 -9.23 -13.14 -56.15
C LEU A 53 -8.67 -14.45 -55.58
N LEU A 54 -7.43 -14.41 -55.07
CA LEU A 54 -6.78 -15.57 -54.47
C LEU A 54 -7.35 -15.93 -53.10
N GLY A 55 -7.94 -14.96 -52.38
CA GLY A 55 -8.66 -15.18 -51.11
C GLY A 55 -9.77 -16.22 -51.20
N ARG A 56 -10.34 -16.42 -52.40
CA ARG A 56 -11.41 -17.39 -52.67
C ARG A 56 -10.90 -18.79 -53.06
N THR A 57 -9.59 -19.00 -53.02
CA THR A 57 -8.93 -20.25 -53.45
C THR A 57 -8.39 -21.03 -52.24
N THR A 58 -7.85 -22.23 -52.47
CA THR A 58 -7.18 -23.01 -51.41
C THR A 58 -5.68 -22.69 -51.31
N LEU A 59 -5.28 -21.47 -51.68
CA LEU A 59 -3.89 -21.02 -51.62
C LEU A 59 -3.31 -21.13 -50.19
N PRO A 60 -3.99 -20.72 -49.11
CA PRO A 60 -3.49 -20.89 -47.74
C PRO A 60 -3.19 -22.35 -47.38
N GLN A 61 -4.05 -23.30 -47.75
CA GLN A 61 -3.83 -24.73 -47.51
C GLN A 61 -2.65 -25.28 -48.33
N THR A 62 -2.47 -24.77 -49.56
CA THR A 62 -1.34 -25.13 -50.43
C THR A 62 -0.03 -24.64 -49.83
N ILE A 63 0.02 -23.38 -49.37
CA ILE A 63 1.19 -22.81 -48.69
C ILE A 63 1.52 -23.62 -47.44
N LYS A 64 0.52 -23.92 -46.59
CA LYS A 64 0.69 -24.76 -45.40
C LYS A 64 1.36 -26.09 -45.74
N LEU A 65 0.83 -26.79 -46.74
CA LEU A 65 1.32 -28.11 -47.17
C LEU A 65 2.78 -28.03 -47.63
N LEU A 66 3.11 -27.07 -48.48
CA LEU A 66 4.46 -26.88 -49.00
C LEU A 66 5.45 -26.48 -47.89
N LEU A 67 5.11 -25.51 -47.04
CA LEU A 67 5.98 -25.13 -45.91
C LEU A 67 6.23 -26.31 -44.96
N THR A 68 5.17 -27.06 -44.61
CA THR A 68 5.29 -28.25 -43.74
C THR A 68 6.16 -29.33 -44.40
N THR A 69 6.04 -29.52 -45.72
CA THR A 69 6.83 -30.51 -46.46
C THR A 69 8.30 -30.09 -46.54
N ALA A 70 8.58 -28.80 -46.77
CA ALA A 70 9.93 -28.27 -46.83
C ALA A 70 10.70 -28.45 -45.51
N MET A 71 10.01 -28.23 -44.38
CA MET A 71 10.59 -28.23 -43.04
C MET A 71 10.41 -29.57 -42.29
N LYS A 72 9.97 -30.62 -42.98
CA LYS A 72 9.69 -31.94 -42.38
C LYS A 72 10.94 -32.64 -41.87
N VAL A 73 12.06 -32.50 -42.58
CA VAL A 73 13.32 -33.22 -42.29
C VAL A 73 14.23 -32.37 -41.40
N THR A 74 14.37 -31.08 -41.74
CA THR A 74 15.13 -30.11 -40.96
C THR A 74 14.24 -28.92 -40.65
N PRO A 75 14.19 -28.45 -39.38
CA PRO A 75 13.37 -27.29 -39.01
C PRO A 75 13.76 -26.02 -39.79
N ILE A 76 15.06 -25.85 -40.04
CA ILE A 76 15.59 -24.83 -40.95
C ILE A 76 15.81 -25.48 -42.33
N PRO A 77 15.13 -25.02 -43.39
CA PRO A 77 15.30 -25.58 -44.73
C PRO A 77 16.68 -25.23 -45.31
N THR A 78 17.23 -26.13 -46.13
CA THR A 78 18.54 -25.99 -46.79
C THR A 78 18.40 -26.06 -48.32
N ASP A 79 19.43 -25.62 -49.05
CA ASP A 79 19.50 -25.65 -50.52
C ASP A 79 18.27 -25.04 -51.22
N VAL A 80 17.74 -25.69 -52.25
CA VAL A 80 16.60 -25.22 -53.07
C VAL A 80 15.31 -25.13 -52.25
N LYS A 81 15.17 -25.92 -51.17
CA LYS A 81 14.01 -25.80 -50.27
C LYS A 81 14.02 -24.46 -49.54
N ALA A 82 15.21 -23.95 -49.19
CA ALA A 82 15.34 -22.68 -48.48
C ALA A 82 14.89 -21.49 -49.36
N THR A 83 15.27 -21.48 -50.64
CA THR A 83 14.82 -20.46 -51.61
C THR A 83 13.32 -20.57 -51.88
N ALA A 84 12.78 -21.78 -51.99
CA ALA A 84 11.34 -22.00 -52.15
C ALA A 84 10.53 -21.52 -50.92
N VAL A 85 10.99 -21.83 -49.71
CA VAL A 85 10.36 -21.37 -48.46
C VAL A 85 10.38 -19.85 -48.36
N LEU A 86 11.50 -19.21 -48.70
CA LEU A 86 11.60 -17.75 -48.72
C LEU A 86 10.50 -17.13 -49.60
N GLU A 87 10.33 -17.66 -50.82
CA GLU A 87 9.31 -17.16 -51.75
C GLU A 87 7.87 -17.48 -51.30
N LEU A 88 7.61 -18.65 -50.70
CA LEU A 88 6.32 -18.98 -50.11
C LEU A 88 5.94 -18.02 -48.97
N ILE A 89 6.90 -17.65 -48.12
CA ILE A 89 6.67 -16.66 -47.05
C ILE A 89 6.44 -15.28 -47.66
N ARG A 90 7.14 -14.90 -48.75
CA ARG A 90 6.84 -13.65 -49.49
C ARG A 90 5.42 -13.65 -50.07
N VAL A 91 4.93 -14.79 -50.58
CA VAL A 91 3.53 -14.94 -51.00
C VAL A 91 2.60 -14.67 -49.81
N SER A 92 2.83 -15.32 -48.66
CA SER A 92 2.03 -15.10 -47.44
C SER A 92 2.03 -13.64 -46.99
N ALA A 93 3.22 -13.02 -46.93
CA ALA A 93 3.39 -11.64 -46.50
C ALA A 93 2.67 -10.63 -47.40
N ASN A 94 2.63 -10.87 -48.71
CA ASN A 94 1.98 -9.99 -49.69
C ASN A 94 0.48 -10.28 -49.81
N PHE A 95 0.06 -11.51 -49.55
CA PHE A 95 -1.35 -11.95 -49.60
C PHE A 95 -2.20 -11.30 -48.49
N CYS A 96 -1.60 -11.05 -47.32
CA CYS A 96 -2.29 -10.47 -46.17
C CYS A 96 -2.22 -8.93 -46.06
N ILE A 97 -1.55 -8.23 -46.98
CA ILE A 97 -1.43 -6.77 -46.92
C ILE A 97 -2.81 -6.13 -47.12
N ASP A 98 -3.25 -5.37 -46.11
CA ASP A 98 -4.50 -4.60 -46.06
C ASP A 98 -5.80 -5.42 -46.26
N ASP A 99 -5.76 -6.74 -46.01
CA ASP A 99 -6.91 -7.64 -46.20
C ASP A 99 -7.12 -8.58 -45.00
N ASN A 100 -8.13 -8.29 -44.18
CA ASN A 100 -8.46 -9.05 -42.98
C ASN A 100 -9.03 -10.45 -43.28
N GLU A 101 -9.74 -10.64 -44.39
CA GLU A 101 -10.25 -11.98 -44.77
C GLU A 101 -9.06 -12.91 -45.10
N ASN A 102 -8.07 -12.40 -45.84
CA ASN A 102 -6.87 -13.17 -46.14
C ASN A 102 -6.02 -13.46 -44.90
N ARG A 103 -5.92 -12.51 -43.95
CA ARG A 103 -5.30 -12.75 -42.64
C ARG A 103 -6.00 -13.89 -41.89
N SER A 104 -7.35 -13.88 -41.86
CA SER A 104 -8.15 -14.96 -41.27
C SER A 104 -7.89 -16.31 -41.95
N HIS A 105 -7.87 -16.36 -43.28
CA HIS A 105 -7.63 -17.61 -44.00
C HIS A 105 -6.23 -18.19 -43.74
N LEU A 106 -5.20 -17.35 -43.63
CA LEU A 106 -3.84 -17.80 -43.24
C LEU A 106 -3.80 -18.33 -41.81
N LEU A 107 -4.54 -17.68 -40.90
CA LEU A 107 -4.67 -18.09 -39.49
C LEU A 107 -5.37 -19.45 -39.36
N GLU A 108 -6.52 -19.63 -40.03
CA GLU A 108 -7.29 -20.88 -40.07
C GLU A 108 -6.48 -22.04 -40.68
N ALA A 109 -5.73 -21.77 -41.75
CA ALA A 109 -4.85 -22.75 -42.37
C ALA A 109 -3.62 -23.11 -41.50
N SER A 110 -3.39 -22.39 -40.40
CA SER A 110 -2.22 -22.52 -39.53
C SER A 110 -0.88 -22.11 -40.16
N VAL A 111 -0.91 -21.26 -41.20
CA VAL A 111 0.31 -20.81 -41.89
C VAL A 111 1.16 -19.92 -40.97
N ILE A 112 0.50 -19.07 -40.18
CA ILE A 112 1.16 -18.13 -39.25
C ILE A 112 1.99 -18.87 -38.19
N GLN A 113 1.48 -19.99 -37.69
CA GLN A 113 2.13 -20.85 -36.70
C GLN A 113 3.37 -21.54 -37.28
N ILE A 114 3.28 -21.98 -38.54
CA ILE A 114 4.41 -22.58 -39.26
C ILE A 114 5.51 -21.53 -39.50
N ILE A 115 5.14 -20.30 -39.86
CA ILE A 115 6.08 -19.18 -40.03
C ILE A 115 6.76 -18.84 -38.69
N LEU A 116 6.02 -18.84 -37.58
CA LEU A 116 6.59 -18.60 -36.24
C LEU A 116 7.59 -19.69 -35.84
N SER A 117 7.29 -20.97 -36.09
CA SER A 117 8.20 -22.09 -35.78
C SER A 117 9.56 -22.01 -36.47
N LEU A 118 9.63 -21.29 -37.60
CA LEU A 118 10.90 -21.02 -38.26
C LEU A 118 11.77 -20.05 -37.45
N LEU A 119 11.18 -19.03 -36.80
CA LEU A 119 11.91 -18.13 -35.90
C LEU A 119 12.39 -18.85 -34.64
N GLU A 120 11.57 -19.75 -34.08
CA GLU A 120 11.95 -20.62 -32.96
C GLU A 120 13.17 -21.48 -33.31
N SER A 121 13.15 -22.09 -34.50
CA SER A 121 14.27 -22.88 -35.02
C SER A 121 15.56 -22.07 -35.16
N TYR A 122 15.46 -20.78 -35.55
CA TYR A 122 16.61 -19.89 -35.61
C TYR A 122 17.13 -19.49 -34.23
N ASN A 123 16.25 -19.29 -33.23
CA ASN A 123 16.69 -19.08 -31.84
C ASN A 123 17.53 -20.25 -31.34
N GLU A 124 17.08 -21.49 -31.55
CA GLU A 124 17.83 -22.70 -31.15
C GLU A 124 19.19 -22.78 -31.86
N LYS A 125 19.24 -22.45 -33.16
CA LYS A 125 20.49 -22.47 -33.92
C LYS A 125 21.52 -21.45 -33.40
N ILE A 126 21.07 -20.25 -33.03
CA ILE A 126 21.97 -19.18 -32.55
C ILE A 126 22.52 -19.53 -31.16
N GLN A 127 21.70 -20.11 -30.27
CA GLN A 127 22.14 -20.52 -28.93
C GLN A 127 23.30 -21.54 -28.94
N HIS A 128 23.34 -22.44 -29.91
CA HIS A 128 24.36 -23.50 -29.99
C HIS A 128 25.63 -23.14 -30.79
N THR A 129 25.73 -21.93 -31.35
CA THR A 129 26.87 -21.51 -32.17
C THR A 129 27.78 -20.50 -31.45
N SER A 130 29.11 -20.68 -31.56
CA SER A 130 30.10 -19.76 -30.98
C SER A 130 29.88 -18.31 -31.45
N PRO A 131 30.20 -17.29 -30.64
CA PRO A 131 29.85 -15.88 -30.89
C PRO A 131 30.36 -15.28 -32.21
N ASN A 132 31.32 -15.91 -32.88
CA ASN A 132 31.97 -15.40 -34.08
C ASN A 132 31.54 -16.07 -35.40
N ASN A 133 30.52 -16.93 -35.43
CA ASN A 133 30.09 -17.59 -36.66
C ASN A 133 28.57 -17.68 -36.78
N GLN A 134 27.90 -16.53 -36.86
CA GLN A 134 26.44 -16.46 -36.76
C GLN A 134 25.79 -15.99 -38.06
N LEU A 135 24.94 -16.87 -38.59
CA LEU A 135 23.99 -16.70 -39.70
C LEU A 135 24.59 -16.24 -41.04
N THR A 136 24.30 -16.98 -42.10
CA THR A 136 24.63 -16.56 -43.46
C THR A 136 23.76 -15.38 -43.91
N THR A 137 24.23 -14.60 -44.89
CA THR A 137 23.45 -13.51 -45.48
C THR A 137 22.07 -13.97 -46.00
N PHE A 138 21.96 -15.21 -46.49
CA PHE A 138 20.69 -15.79 -46.92
C PHE A 138 19.74 -16.03 -45.74
N GLU A 139 20.24 -16.56 -44.62
CA GLU A 139 19.45 -16.78 -43.41
C GLU A 139 18.94 -15.46 -42.82
N LEU A 140 19.76 -14.41 -42.82
CA LEU A 140 19.31 -13.06 -42.44
C LEU A 140 18.17 -12.56 -43.35
N LYS A 141 18.26 -12.78 -44.66
CA LYS A 141 17.17 -12.44 -45.61
C LYS A 141 15.89 -13.22 -45.31
N LEU A 142 16.01 -14.51 -45.00
CA LEU A 142 14.87 -15.36 -44.65
C LEU A 142 14.23 -14.90 -43.34
N ILE A 143 15.00 -14.70 -42.27
CA ILE A 143 14.52 -14.18 -40.97
C ILE A 143 13.78 -12.85 -41.15
N ARG A 144 14.37 -11.92 -41.91
CA ARG A 144 13.75 -10.60 -42.20
C ARG A 144 12.38 -10.78 -42.86
N ILE A 145 12.27 -11.64 -43.87
CA ILE A 145 11.02 -11.89 -44.58
C ILE A 145 9.98 -12.57 -43.68
N THR A 146 10.41 -13.51 -42.84
CA THR A 146 9.57 -14.17 -41.83
C THR A 146 8.98 -13.16 -40.84
N LEU A 147 9.80 -12.26 -40.29
CA LEU A 147 9.32 -11.18 -39.41
C LEU A 147 8.35 -10.24 -40.13
N GLY A 148 8.66 -9.86 -41.38
CA GLY A 148 7.77 -9.03 -42.20
C GLY A 148 6.42 -9.70 -42.46
N ALA A 149 6.39 -11.02 -42.69
CA ALA A 149 5.15 -11.77 -42.87
C ALA A 149 4.29 -11.79 -41.60
N LEU A 150 4.91 -12.01 -40.43
CA LEU A 150 4.22 -11.97 -39.15
C LEU A 150 3.68 -10.56 -38.84
N LEU A 151 4.49 -9.53 -39.06
CA LEU A 151 4.08 -8.13 -38.87
C LEU A 151 2.89 -7.77 -39.75
N ASN A 152 2.94 -8.08 -41.05
CA ASN A 152 1.81 -7.82 -41.97
C ASN A 152 0.53 -8.57 -41.59
N ALA A 153 0.68 -9.79 -41.06
CA ALA A 153 -0.43 -10.60 -40.58
C ALA A 153 -1.04 -10.06 -39.28
N SER A 154 -0.24 -9.43 -38.41
CA SER A 154 -0.67 -8.93 -37.10
C SER A 154 -1.17 -7.49 -37.11
N LEU A 155 -0.70 -6.64 -38.04
CA LEU A 155 -1.04 -5.21 -38.09
C LEU A 155 -2.56 -4.97 -38.03
N ASP A 156 -3.00 -4.25 -37.00
CA ASP A 156 -4.39 -3.89 -36.72
C ASP A 156 -5.41 -5.05 -36.73
N TYR A 157 -4.95 -6.28 -36.43
CA TYR A 157 -5.81 -7.47 -36.49
C TYR A 157 -5.68 -8.37 -35.25
N ASP A 158 -6.58 -8.16 -34.28
CA ASP A 158 -6.53 -8.74 -32.94
C ASP A 158 -6.58 -10.28 -32.89
N GLU A 159 -7.23 -10.93 -33.86
CA GLU A 159 -7.36 -12.39 -33.89
C GLU A 159 -6.01 -13.07 -34.13
N VAL A 160 -5.19 -12.51 -35.02
CA VAL A 160 -3.81 -12.96 -35.24
C VAL A 160 -2.92 -12.58 -34.06
N LYS A 161 -3.04 -11.35 -33.52
CA LYS A 161 -2.27 -10.93 -32.34
C LYS A 161 -2.52 -11.85 -31.15
N THR A 162 -3.79 -12.17 -30.87
CA THR A 162 -4.19 -13.09 -29.80
C THR A 162 -3.60 -14.48 -30.01
N ARG A 163 -3.63 -15.00 -31.24
CA ARG A 163 -3.02 -16.30 -31.54
C ARG A 163 -1.51 -16.30 -31.36
N LEU A 164 -0.83 -15.27 -31.85
CA LEU A 164 0.62 -15.13 -31.72
C LEU A 164 1.04 -15.00 -30.24
N ASN A 165 0.29 -14.24 -29.44
CA ASN A 165 0.51 -14.15 -27.99
C ASN A 165 0.32 -15.51 -27.30
N SER A 166 -0.69 -16.30 -27.69
CA SER A 166 -0.88 -17.67 -27.17
C SER A 166 0.24 -18.66 -27.52
N LEU A 167 1.14 -18.27 -28.43
CA LEU A 167 2.30 -19.04 -28.88
C LEU A 167 3.62 -18.37 -28.48
N GLU A 168 3.58 -17.43 -27.52
CA GLU A 168 4.78 -16.75 -27.00
C GLU A 168 5.59 -16.01 -28.10
N ALA A 169 4.94 -15.59 -29.18
CA ALA A 169 5.62 -14.97 -30.33
C ALA A 169 6.39 -13.70 -29.96
N GLY A 170 5.91 -12.94 -28.96
CA GLY A 170 6.60 -11.77 -28.43
C GLY A 170 7.96 -12.11 -27.84
N GLN A 171 8.04 -13.14 -26.99
CA GLN A 171 9.28 -13.61 -26.36
C GLN A 171 10.23 -14.21 -27.41
N THR A 172 9.71 -15.05 -28.31
CA THR A 172 10.47 -15.63 -29.42
C THR A 172 11.10 -14.54 -30.29
N THR A 173 10.34 -13.49 -30.61
CA THR A 173 10.82 -12.36 -31.41
C THR A 173 11.87 -11.55 -30.67
N LEU A 174 11.61 -11.19 -29.40
CA LEU A 174 12.52 -10.41 -28.56
C LEU A 174 13.88 -11.11 -28.40
N ARG A 175 13.85 -12.40 -28.06
CA ARG A 175 15.06 -13.24 -27.93
C ARG A 175 15.85 -13.30 -29.23
N LEU A 176 15.18 -13.37 -30.37
CA LEU A 176 15.83 -13.42 -31.68
C LEU A 176 16.50 -12.09 -32.01
N VAL A 177 15.80 -10.95 -31.87
CA VAL A 177 16.38 -9.65 -32.22
C VAL A 177 17.51 -9.25 -31.29
N ALA A 178 17.40 -9.53 -29.98
CA ALA A 178 18.45 -9.22 -29.00
C ALA A 178 19.77 -9.94 -29.32
N GLN A 179 19.70 -11.15 -29.88
CA GLN A 179 20.87 -11.92 -30.30
C GLN A 179 21.39 -11.51 -31.70
N ILE A 180 20.52 -11.11 -32.62
CA ILE A 180 20.93 -10.72 -33.99
C ILE A 180 21.56 -9.33 -34.02
N TYR A 181 21.06 -8.41 -33.19
CA TYR A 181 21.47 -7.02 -33.15
C TYR A 181 21.47 -6.50 -31.70
N THR A 182 22.66 -6.32 -31.14
CA THR A 182 22.85 -5.62 -29.86
C THR A 182 23.40 -4.21 -30.14
N PRO A 183 22.85 -3.14 -29.55
CA PRO A 183 23.39 -1.79 -29.72
C PRO A 183 24.90 -1.72 -29.48
N GLY A 184 25.62 -0.94 -30.28
CA GLY A 184 27.08 -0.77 -30.20
C GLY A 184 27.92 -1.96 -30.69
N SER A 185 27.37 -3.15 -30.89
CA SER A 185 28.15 -4.34 -31.27
C SER A 185 28.88 -4.21 -32.62
N TRP A 186 28.34 -3.43 -33.54
CA TRP A 186 28.96 -3.13 -34.84
C TRP A 186 30.25 -2.29 -34.74
N ILE A 187 30.48 -1.58 -33.63
CA ILE A 187 31.67 -0.72 -33.42
C ILE A 187 32.93 -1.58 -33.37
N SER A 188 32.83 -2.78 -32.79
CA SER A 188 33.92 -3.74 -32.64
C SER A 188 34.43 -4.34 -33.96
N ILE A 189 33.71 -4.15 -35.07
CA ILE A 189 34.07 -4.72 -36.38
C ILE A 189 35.30 -3.98 -36.94
N PRO A 190 36.44 -4.68 -37.17
CA PRO A 190 37.69 -4.03 -37.55
C PRO A 190 37.64 -3.52 -38.99
N LYS A 191 38.31 -2.38 -39.25
CA LYS A 191 38.46 -1.77 -40.59
C LYS A 191 38.86 -2.71 -41.74
N GLY A 192 39.51 -3.83 -41.45
CA GLY A 192 39.93 -4.83 -42.44
C GLY A 192 38.84 -5.84 -42.85
N ALA A 193 37.60 -5.71 -42.36
CA ALA A 193 36.52 -6.64 -42.64
C ALA A 193 36.12 -6.68 -44.14
N PRO A 194 35.60 -7.81 -44.66
CA PRO A 194 35.13 -7.92 -46.05
C PRO A 194 33.96 -6.97 -46.35
N GLN A 195 33.86 -6.43 -47.57
CA GLN A 195 32.76 -5.53 -47.97
C GLN A 195 31.36 -6.15 -47.81
N ALA A 196 31.23 -7.47 -47.88
CA ALA A 196 29.96 -8.17 -47.68
C ALA A 196 29.33 -7.92 -46.28
N ILE A 197 30.15 -7.52 -45.30
CA ILE A 197 29.71 -7.19 -43.94
C ILE A 197 28.71 -6.02 -43.93
N ASP A 198 28.77 -5.14 -44.94
CA ASP A 198 27.87 -3.99 -45.05
C ASP A 198 26.42 -4.41 -45.32
N GLU A 199 26.22 -5.35 -46.24
CA GLU A 199 24.91 -5.94 -46.52
C GLU A 199 24.37 -6.70 -45.31
N GLU A 200 25.24 -7.46 -44.62
CA GLU A 200 24.85 -8.23 -43.43
C GLU A 200 24.35 -7.33 -42.30
N TRP A 201 25.08 -6.26 -41.97
CA TRP A 201 24.67 -5.34 -40.91
C TRP A 201 23.47 -4.46 -41.29
N SER A 202 23.30 -4.15 -42.57
CA SER A 202 22.05 -3.54 -43.08
C SER A 202 20.85 -4.49 -42.91
N LEU A 203 21.03 -5.80 -43.12
CA LEU A 203 19.99 -6.78 -42.84
C LEU A 203 19.70 -6.89 -41.34
N ARG A 204 20.73 -6.95 -40.49
CA ARG A 204 20.58 -7.04 -39.02
C ARG A 204 19.83 -5.83 -38.45
N SER A 205 20.15 -4.61 -38.90
CA SER A 205 19.44 -3.40 -38.47
C SER A 205 17.96 -3.41 -38.90
N THR A 206 17.67 -3.89 -40.11
CA THR A 206 16.28 -4.06 -40.59
C THR A 206 15.52 -5.12 -39.78
N ILE A 207 16.17 -6.25 -39.48
CA ILE A 207 15.60 -7.33 -38.63
C ILE A 207 15.26 -6.79 -37.24
N SER A 208 16.19 -6.04 -36.64
CA SER A 208 15.97 -5.39 -35.34
C SER A 208 14.74 -4.48 -35.38
N SER A 209 14.69 -3.55 -36.35
CA SER A 209 13.58 -2.61 -36.50
C SER A 209 12.22 -3.31 -36.68
N TRP A 210 12.15 -4.35 -37.52
CA TRP A 210 10.89 -5.06 -37.76
C TRP A 210 10.48 -5.94 -36.58
N GLY A 211 11.44 -6.56 -35.88
CA GLY A 211 11.15 -7.37 -34.72
C GLY A 211 10.68 -6.53 -33.52
N TRP A 212 11.30 -5.38 -33.25
CA TRP A 212 10.82 -4.45 -32.21
C TRP A 212 9.42 -3.88 -32.53
N ARG A 213 9.14 -3.59 -33.81
CA ARG A 213 7.78 -3.25 -34.25
C ARG A 213 6.78 -4.37 -34.00
N LEU A 214 7.13 -5.63 -34.30
CA LEU A 214 6.27 -6.77 -34.02
C LEU A 214 6.04 -6.95 -32.51
N VAL A 215 7.09 -6.80 -31.68
CA VAL A 215 7.00 -6.80 -30.21
C VAL A 215 6.01 -5.74 -29.72
N SER A 216 6.09 -4.52 -30.24
CA SER A 216 5.17 -3.43 -29.92
C SER A 216 3.74 -3.71 -30.38
N GLU A 217 3.55 -4.23 -31.60
CA GLU A 217 2.22 -4.57 -32.14
C GLU A 217 1.50 -5.65 -31.34
N LEU A 218 2.24 -6.66 -30.88
CA LEU A 218 1.69 -7.76 -30.06
C LEU A 218 1.27 -7.30 -28.66
N ARG A 219 1.87 -6.20 -28.16
CA ARG A 219 1.52 -5.58 -26.88
C ARG A 219 0.17 -4.83 -26.91
N SER A 220 -0.26 -4.37 -28.08
CA SER A 220 -1.41 -3.45 -28.19
C SER A 220 -2.80 -4.10 -28.10
N VAL A 221 -2.90 -5.39 -27.73
CA VAL A 221 -4.20 -6.11 -27.67
C VAL A 221 -4.96 -5.73 -26.41
N GLY A 222 -6.21 -5.26 -26.56
CA GLY A 222 -7.02 -4.57 -25.55
C GLY A 222 -7.51 -5.36 -24.33
N ASN A 223 -6.76 -6.36 -23.85
CA ASN A 223 -7.00 -6.97 -22.54
C ASN A 223 -5.73 -6.81 -21.69
N GLU A 224 -5.82 -5.97 -20.66
CA GLU A 224 -4.81 -5.74 -19.60
C GLU A 224 -4.40 -7.02 -18.83
N ALA A 225 -4.89 -8.21 -19.22
CA ALA A 225 -4.75 -9.46 -18.49
C ALA A 225 -3.79 -10.49 -19.12
N VAL A 226 -3.26 -10.27 -20.33
CA VAL A 226 -2.29 -11.22 -20.94
C VAL A 226 -0.87 -10.72 -20.72
N GLN A 227 -0.20 -11.31 -19.74
CA GLN A 227 1.23 -11.11 -19.52
C GLN A 227 2.02 -11.77 -20.66
N ILE A 228 2.54 -10.96 -21.58
CA ILE A 228 3.30 -11.43 -22.76
C ILE A 228 4.76 -11.72 -22.41
N PHE A 229 5.36 -10.93 -21.53
CA PHE A 229 6.76 -11.04 -21.12
C PHE A 229 6.87 -11.42 -19.64
N SER A 230 7.95 -12.10 -19.32
CA SER A 230 8.22 -12.66 -18.00
C SER A 230 9.56 -12.16 -17.46
N VAL A 231 9.87 -12.58 -16.24
CA VAL A 231 11.14 -12.28 -15.57
C VAL A 231 12.34 -12.71 -16.41
N ASP A 232 12.22 -13.79 -17.18
CA ASP A 232 13.29 -14.34 -18.02
C ASP A 232 13.69 -13.46 -19.21
N ASP A 233 12.88 -12.44 -19.53
CA ASP A 233 13.14 -11.51 -20.64
C ASP A 233 14.01 -10.31 -20.21
N LEU A 234 14.16 -10.03 -18.91
CA LEU A 234 14.96 -8.90 -18.41
C LEU A 234 16.43 -8.92 -18.90
N PRO A 235 17.14 -10.06 -18.93
CA PRO A 235 18.51 -10.14 -19.46
C PRO A 235 18.61 -9.87 -20.96
N LEU A 236 17.50 -9.87 -21.72
CA LEU A 236 17.49 -9.52 -23.14
C LEU A 236 17.37 -8.01 -23.36
N LEU A 237 16.81 -7.29 -22.39
CA LEU A 237 16.52 -5.86 -22.48
C LEU A 237 17.69 -5.00 -21.98
N THR A 238 18.18 -5.31 -20.77
CA THR A 238 19.17 -4.48 -20.09
C THR A 238 20.53 -4.36 -20.80
N PRO A 239 21.04 -5.36 -21.56
CA PRO A 239 22.29 -5.19 -22.30
C PRO A 239 22.25 -4.07 -23.34
N SER A 240 21.06 -3.76 -23.88
CA SER A 240 20.86 -2.68 -24.86
C SER A 240 21.24 -1.29 -24.31
N LEU A 241 21.21 -1.12 -22.98
CA LEU A 241 21.61 0.12 -22.31
C LEU A 241 23.14 0.30 -22.32
N SER A 242 23.90 -0.79 -22.30
CA SER A 242 25.36 -0.78 -22.07
C SER A 242 26.13 0.01 -23.12
N ALA A 243 25.66 0.06 -24.36
CA ALA A 243 26.29 0.82 -25.44
C ALA A 243 26.28 2.34 -25.20
N PHE A 244 25.41 2.79 -24.30
CA PHE A 244 25.23 4.19 -23.93
C PHE A 244 25.84 4.50 -22.56
N ILE A 245 26.55 3.56 -21.94
CA ILE A 245 27.24 3.75 -20.67
C ILE A 245 28.75 3.86 -20.95
N PRO A 246 29.45 4.86 -20.38
CA PRO A 246 30.91 4.94 -20.47
C PRO A 246 31.61 3.70 -19.88
N PRO A 247 32.78 3.28 -20.41
CA PRO A 247 33.58 3.95 -21.45
C PRO A 247 33.10 3.63 -22.88
N PHE A 248 33.06 4.66 -23.73
CA PHE A 248 32.67 4.52 -25.13
C PHE A 248 33.81 4.03 -26.03
N GLU A 249 33.53 3.05 -26.91
CA GLU A 249 34.51 2.59 -27.89
C GLU A 249 34.75 3.62 -29.02
N PRO A 250 36.01 3.83 -29.45
CA PRO A 250 36.35 4.80 -30.48
C PRO A 250 36.03 4.29 -31.89
N LEU A 251 35.31 5.09 -32.68
CA LEU A 251 34.99 4.81 -34.09
C LEU A 251 36.22 4.70 -35.02
N ALA A 252 37.38 5.19 -34.59
CA ALA A 252 38.58 5.30 -35.42
C ALA A 252 39.09 3.96 -35.99
N ASN A 253 38.77 2.82 -35.37
CA ASN A 253 39.19 1.49 -35.84
C ASN A 253 38.05 0.64 -36.41
N CYS A 254 36.83 1.19 -36.46
CA CYS A 254 35.64 0.51 -36.95
C CYS A 254 35.56 0.53 -38.49
N PHE A 255 35.11 -0.57 -39.09
CA PHE A 255 34.81 -0.69 -40.52
C PHE A 255 33.79 0.37 -40.98
N PHE A 256 32.76 0.61 -40.19
CA PHE A 256 31.63 1.45 -40.60
C PHE A 256 31.91 2.96 -40.53
N ALA A 257 33.06 3.40 -40.00
CA ALA A 257 33.37 4.83 -39.82
C ALA A 257 33.32 5.67 -41.12
N GLY A 258 33.41 5.04 -42.29
CA GLY A 258 33.24 5.68 -43.60
C GLY A 258 32.19 5.02 -44.50
N SER A 259 31.34 4.15 -43.96
CA SER A 259 30.31 3.44 -44.71
C SER A 259 28.99 4.25 -44.76
N PRO A 260 28.22 4.19 -45.88
CA PRO A 260 26.86 4.75 -45.92
C PRO A 260 25.91 4.10 -44.90
N THR A 261 26.22 2.88 -44.44
CA THR A 261 25.41 2.11 -43.48
C THR A 261 25.54 2.62 -42.05
N LEU A 262 26.57 3.45 -41.74
CA LEU A 262 26.80 4.02 -40.42
C LEU A 262 25.57 4.76 -39.86
N ALA A 263 24.96 5.64 -40.66
CA ALA A 263 23.80 6.42 -40.22
C ALA A 263 22.60 5.53 -39.85
N THR A 264 22.41 4.43 -40.59
CA THR A 264 21.37 3.44 -40.32
C THR A 264 21.63 2.70 -39.01
N LEU A 265 22.88 2.30 -38.75
CA LEU A 265 23.25 1.60 -37.51
C LEU A 265 23.10 2.48 -36.28
N VAL A 266 23.58 3.72 -36.35
CA VAL A 266 23.46 4.67 -35.23
C VAL A 266 22.00 5.08 -34.98
N LYS A 267 21.17 5.08 -36.03
CA LYS A 267 19.72 5.22 -35.86
C LYS A 267 19.13 3.99 -35.17
N SER A 268 19.44 2.78 -35.65
CA SER A 268 18.94 1.55 -35.05
C SER A 268 19.33 1.38 -33.59
N ASP A 269 20.54 1.77 -33.18
CA ASP A 269 20.93 1.73 -31.76
C ASP A 269 20.04 2.64 -30.90
N SER A 270 19.73 3.85 -31.39
CA SER A 270 18.85 4.78 -30.67
C SER A 270 17.40 4.29 -30.62
N ASP A 271 16.89 3.73 -31.73
CA ASP A 271 15.53 3.17 -31.79
C ASP A 271 15.39 2.01 -30.79
N VAL A 272 16.39 1.10 -30.75
CA VAL A 272 16.41 -0.02 -29.79
C VAL A 272 16.49 0.47 -28.34
N LEU A 273 17.25 1.54 -28.06
CA LEU A 273 17.30 2.14 -26.72
C LEU A 273 15.90 2.62 -26.28
N GLU A 274 15.21 3.35 -27.15
CA GLU A 274 13.87 3.89 -26.88
C GLU A 274 12.86 2.77 -26.63
N ASP A 275 12.84 1.75 -27.49
CA ASP A 275 11.93 0.61 -27.38
C ASP A 275 12.22 -0.22 -26.11
N ALA A 276 13.49 -0.47 -25.80
CA ALA A 276 13.89 -1.20 -24.60
C ALA A 276 13.51 -0.45 -23.31
N CYS A 277 13.76 0.86 -23.23
CA CYS A 277 13.39 1.67 -22.06
C CYS A 277 11.87 1.73 -21.87
N THR A 278 11.13 1.89 -22.96
CA THR A 278 9.65 1.91 -22.94
C THR A 278 9.10 0.56 -22.47
N LEU A 279 9.68 -0.55 -22.92
CA LEU A 279 9.27 -1.88 -22.50
C LEU A 279 9.61 -2.13 -21.02
N LEU A 280 10.80 -1.74 -20.56
CA LEU A 280 11.19 -1.84 -19.15
C LEU A 280 10.28 -1.01 -18.23
N GLU A 281 9.89 0.20 -18.64
CA GLU A 281 8.90 1.02 -17.91
C GLU A 281 7.56 0.30 -17.79
N SER A 282 6.97 -0.15 -18.90
CA SER A 282 5.68 -0.85 -18.89
C SER A 282 5.74 -2.12 -18.05
N LEU A 283 6.75 -2.97 -18.22
CA LEU A 283 6.87 -4.21 -17.45
C LEU A 283 7.00 -3.95 -15.95
N SER A 284 7.70 -2.89 -15.55
CA SER A 284 7.85 -2.56 -14.12
C SER A 284 6.56 -2.03 -13.51
N LEU A 285 5.77 -1.26 -14.27
CA LEU A 285 4.46 -0.76 -13.83
C LEU A 285 3.42 -1.89 -13.75
N ASP A 286 3.39 -2.75 -14.76
CA ASP A 286 2.28 -3.69 -14.98
C ASP A 286 2.51 -5.06 -14.32
N VAL A 287 3.77 -5.47 -14.09
CA VAL A 287 4.11 -6.84 -13.66
C VAL A 287 4.85 -6.85 -12.32
N GLU A 288 4.20 -7.39 -11.29
CA GLU A 288 4.77 -7.47 -9.94
C GLU A 288 6.03 -8.35 -9.86
N ASP A 289 6.04 -9.50 -10.55
CA ASP A 289 7.19 -10.41 -10.53
C ASP A 289 8.45 -9.77 -11.15
N ILE A 290 8.29 -8.87 -12.14
CA ILE A 290 9.40 -8.09 -12.71
C ILE A 290 10.00 -7.17 -11.65
N ARG A 291 9.15 -6.47 -10.88
CA ARG A 291 9.63 -5.61 -9.80
C ARG A 291 10.44 -6.38 -8.77
N ILE A 292 9.97 -7.57 -8.41
CA ILE A 292 10.62 -8.43 -7.42
C ILE A 292 11.93 -9.00 -7.95
N ALA A 293 11.96 -9.39 -9.22
CA ALA A 293 13.16 -9.90 -9.85
C ALA A 293 14.26 -8.83 -9.94
N LEU A 294 13.90 -7.61 -10.34
CA LEU A 294 14.83 -6.47 -10.39
C LEU A 294 15.41 -6.16 -9.01
N ALA A 295 14.59 -6.12 -7.97
CA ALA A 295 15.06 -5.83 -6.61
C ALA A 295 15.98 -6.89 -6.00
N ARG A 296 15.80 -8.15 -6.39
CA ARG A 296 16.57 -9.28 -5.85
C ARG A 296 17.90 -9.52 -6.56
N ASP A 297 18.16 -8.75 -7.62
CA ASP A 297 19.30 -8.92 -8.52
C ASP A 297 19.53 -10.41 -8.84
N TYR A 298 18.44 -11.11 -9.20
CA TYR A 298 18.49 -12.55 -9.48
C TYR A 298 19.58 -12.80 -10.51
N LEU A 299 20.61 -13.57 -10.13
CA LEU A 299 21.57 -14.13 -11.07
C LEU A 299 20.80 -15.12 -11.93
N PHE A 300 20.30 -14.66 -13.07
CA PHE A 300 19.68 -15.50 -14.08
C PHE A 300 20.66 -16.63 -14.45
N PRO A 301 20.18 -17.87 -14.67
CA PRO A 301 21.03 -19.04 -14.87
C PRO A 301 22.10 -18.82 -15.95
N ALA A 302 23.20 -19.56 -15.84
CA ALA A 302 24.51 -19.38 -16.47
C ALA A 302 24.56 -19.21 -18.02
N GLU A 303 23.43 -19.28 -18.71
CA GLU A 303 23.30 -19.10 -20.17
C GLU A 303 23.21 -17.60 -20.58
N ASN A 304 22.92 -16.68 -19.65
CA ASN A 304 22.75 -15.23 -19.92
C ASN A 304 23.81 -14.32 -19.25
N SER A 305 25.03 -14.80 -19.07
CA SER A 305 26.19 -14.00 -18.59
C SER A 305 26.09 -13.37 -17.19
N GLY A 306 25.10 -13.74 -16.35
CA GLY A 306 24.99 -13.24 -14.98
C GLY A 306 24.72 -11.74 -14.87
N ALA A 307 23.98 -11.16 -15.84
CA ALA A 307 23.73 -9.72 -15.91
C ALA A 307 22.95 -9.18 -14.70
N GLN A 308 23.55 -8.21 -14.00
CA GLN A 308 22.93 -7.47 -12.91
C GLN A 308 21.99 -6.39 -13.46
N CYS A 309 20.76 -6.80 -13.78
CA CYS A 309 19.80 -5.97 -14.52
C CYS A 309 19.53 -4.63 -13.84
N LEU A 310 19.39 -4.63 -12.50
CA LEU A 310 19.16 -3.41 -11.74
C LEU A 310 20.40 -2.48 -11.76
N SER A 311 21.61 -3.04 -11.64
CA SER A 311 22.85 -2.26 -11.70
C SER A 311 22.99 -1.57 -13.05
N THR A 312 22.79 -2.29 -14.16
CA THR A 312 22.89 -1.71 -15.51
C THR A 312 21.89 -0.58 -15.73
N ILE A 313 20.66 -0.71 -15.19
CA ILE A 313 19.66 0.36 -15.26
C ILE A 313 20.13 1.60 -14.48
N LEU A 314 20.65 1.41 -13.27
CA LEU A 314 21.16 2.51 -12.43
C LEU A 314 22.36 3.19 -13.07
N ASP A 315 23.33 2.42 -13.58
CA ASP A 315 24.51 2.92 -14.28
C ASP A 315 24.12 3.74 -15.52
N PHE A 316 23.11 3.30 -16.29
CA PHE A 316 22.58 4.07 -17.42
C PHE A 316 21.88 5.35 -16.99
N ILE A 317 21.10 5.32 -15.91
CA ILE A 317 20.45 6.54 -15.40
C ILE A 317 21.52 7.57 -15.00
N GLU A 318 22.54 7.15 -14.25
CA GLU A 318 23.60 8.03 -13.74
C GLU A 318 24.56 8.49 -14.84
N LEU A 319 25.13 7.56 -15.59
CA LEU A 319 26.25 7.79 -16.51
C LEU A 319 25.85 7.78 -17.98
N GLY A 320 24.63 7.38 -18.30
CA GLY A 320 24.20 7.15 -19.68
C GLY A 320 24.28 8.41 -20.54
N ASP A 321 24.91 8.31 -21.70
CA ASP A 321 25.02 9.37 -22.69
C ASP A 321 25.15 8.77 -24.09
N TYR A 322 24.92 9.57 -25.13
CA TYR A 322 25.26 9.15 -26.48
C TYR A 322 26.79 9.11 -26.64
N PRO A 323 27.35 8.07 -27.29
CA PRO A 323 28.78 8.00 -27.54
C PRO A 323 29.28 9.28 -28.26
N PRO A 324 30.25 10.03 -27.71
CA PRO A 324 30.73 11.28 -28.29
C PRO A 324 31.24 11.12 -29.73
N SER A 325 31.76 9.94 -30.05
CA SER A 325 32.24 9.56 -31.38
C SER A 325 31.15 9.61 -32.45
N TRP A 326 29.87 9.54 -32.07
CA TRP A 326 28.74 9.70 -32.99
C TRP A 326 28.60 11.15 -33.44
N ASN A 327 28.98 12.12 -32.61
CA ASN A 327 28.92 13.55 -32.94
C ASN A 327 30.05 13.99 -33.89
N ASP A 328 31.24 13.40 -33.74
CA ASP A 328 32.42 13.72 -34.57
C ASP A 328 32.32 13.18 -36.00
N SER A 329 31.40 12.23 -36.24
CA SER A 329 31.25 11.52 -37.52
C SER A 329 30.51 12.32 -38.60
N GLY A 330 29.90 13.47 -38.26
CA GLY A 330 29.07 14.25 -39.18
C GLY A 330 27.76 13.56 -39.59
N VAL A 331 27.37 12.48 -38.90
CA VAL A 331 26.18 11.67 -39.19
C VAL A 331 24.87 12.41 -38.91
N PHE A 332 24.86 13.33 -37.93
CA PHE A 332 23.67 14.10 -37.54
C PHE A 332 23.88 15.59 -37.66
N ASP A 333 22.86 16.27 -38.18
CA ASP A 333 22.72 17.72 -38.08
C ASP A 333 22.33 18.15 -36.65
N ASP A 334 22.38 19.45 -36.37
CA ASP A 334 22.12 19.98 -35.04
C ASP A 334 20.68 19.72 -34.56
N SER A 335 19.71 19.63 -35.48
CA SER A 335 18.31 19.37 -35.14
C SER A 335 18.08 17.92 -34.69
N GLU A 336 18.71 16.97 -35.35
CA GLU A 336 18.62 15.55 -35.01
C GLU A 336 19.37 15.24 -33.71
N ARG A 337 20.44 15.99 -33.40
CA ARG A 337 21.12 15.92 -32.10
C ARG A 337 20.20 16.33 -30.94
N GLU A 338 19.55 17.49 -31.05
CA GLU A 338 18.62 17.97 -30.03
C GLU A 338 17.45 16.99 -29.82
N ARG A 339 16.91 16.43 -30.92
CA ARG A 339 15.88 15.39 -30.85
C ARG A 339 16.36 14.18 -30.05
N ARG A 340 17.58 13.71 -30.29
CA ARG A 340 18.14 12.53 -29.63
C ARG A 340 18.41 12.78 -28.15
N GLU A 341 19.03 13.91 -27.79
CA GLU A 341 19.22 14.30 -26.39
C GLU A 341 17.89 14.28 -25.62
N LYS A 342 16.81 14.75 -26.26
CA LYS A 342 15.46 14.66 -25.70
C LYS A 342 14.97 13.21 -25.53
N VAL A 343 15.19 12.34 -26.52
CA VAL A 343 14.84 10.91 -26.44
C VAL A 343 15.61 10.23 -25.31
N LEU A 344 16.91 10.50 -25.16
CA LEU A 344 17.71 9.98 -24.04
C LEU A 344 17.16 10.45 -22.70
N GLY A 345 16.78 11.72 -22.58
CA GLY A 345 16.11 12.24 -21.38
C GLY A 345 14.79 11.51 -21.08
N MET A 346 14.00 11.22 -22.11
CA MET A 346 12.77 10.43 -21.98
C MET A 346 13.06 8.98 -21.53
N CYS A 347 14.10 8.35 -22.09
CA CYS A 347 14.54 7.01 -21.70
C CYS A 347 14.96 6.95 -20.23
N LYS A 348 15.79 7.91 -19.78
CA LYS A 348 16.18 8.03 -18.37
C LYS A 348 14.97 8.25 -17.47
N ALA A 349 14.02 9.10 -17.86
CA ALA A 349 12.80 9.32 -17.10
C ALA A 349 11.90 8.07 -17.01
N ALA A 350 11.80 7.29 -18.09
CA ALA A 350 11.07 6.03 -18.14
C ALA A 350 11.65 5.01 -17.15
N LEU A 351 12.97 4.82 -17.17
CA LEU A 351 13.68 3.92 -16.26
C LEU A 351 13.64 4.42 -14.80
N VAL A 352 13.70 5.73 -14.59
CA VAL A 352 13.46 6.33 -13.27
C VAL A 352 12.12 5.90 -12.69
N LYS A 353 11.03 5.95 -13.47
CA LYS A 353 9.71 5.50 -13.00
C LYS A 353 9.70 4.01 -12.69
N ALA A 354 10.35 3.19 -13.52
CA ALA A 354 10.52 1.77 -13.26
C ALA A 354 11.18 1.52 -11.89
N ILE A 355 12.27 2.25 -11.57
CA ILE A 355 12.95 2.15 -10.28
C ILE A 355 12.07 2.62 -9.12
N VAL A 356 11.32 3.71 -9.28
CA VAL A 356 10.39 4.21 -8.25
C VAL A 356 9.32 3.16 -7.94
N GLU A 357 8.81 2.48 -8.96
CA GLU A 357 7.82 1.42 -8.77
C GLU A 357 8.44 0.18 -8.11
N VAL A 358 9.64 -0.23 -8.51
CA VAL A 358 10.41 -1.32 -7.87
C VAL A 358 10.63 -1.05 -6.38
N ALA A 359 10.97 0.18 -6.01
CA ALA A 359 11.12 0.61 -4.61
C ALA A 359 9.77 0.80 -3.87
N GLY A 360 8.70 1.02 -4.62
CA GLY A 360 7.32 1.10 -4.13
C GLY A 360 6.75 -0.24 -3.67
N GLU A 361 7.29 -1.35 -4.18
CA GLU A 361 6.84 -2.70 -3.91
C GLU A 361 7.17 -3.15 -2.47
N GLU A 362 6.15 -3.60 -1.73
CA GLU A 362 6.28 -3.91 -0.30
C GLU A 362 7.21 -5.10 -0.07
N ARG A 363 7.20 -6.08 -0.99
CA ARG A 363 8.04 -7.29 -0.94
C ARG A 363 9.53 -7.03 -1.18
N ASN A 364 9.87 -5.87 -1.75
CA ASN A 364 11.25 -5.51 -2.13
C ASN A 364 11.99 -4.73 -1.06
N SER A 365 11.27 -4.17 -0.09
CA SER A 365 11.83 -3.26 0.92
C SER A 365 12.93 -3.88 1.77
N GLU A 366 12.92 -5.21 1.97
CA GLU A 366 13.97 -5.93 2.71
C GLU A 366 15.17 -6.28 1.84
N VAL A 367 14.96 -6.61 0.55
CA VAL A 367 16.04 -7.10 -0.31
C VAL A 367 16.89 -5.96 -0.87
N LEU A 368 16.26 -4.84 -1.22
CA LEU A 368 16.98 -3.63 -1.63
C LEU A 368 17.88 -3.05 -0.51
N TRP A 369 17.79 -3.59 0.72
CA TRP A 369 18.40 -3.04 1.92
C TRP A 369 19.24 -4.04 2.72
N ASP A 370 19.71 -5.12 2.10
CA ASP A 370 20.72 -5.99 2.72
C ASP A 370 22.07 -5.26 2.77
N ASP A 371 22.70 -5.21 3.96
CA ASP A 371 23.82 -4.32 4.36
C ASP A 371 25.16 -4.54 3.59
N SER A 372 25.14 -5.29 2.48
CA SER A 372 26.34 -5.80 1.82
C SER A 372 26.91 -4.92 0.71
N ASN A 373 26.17 -3.94 0.15
CA ASN A 373 26.69 -3.07 -0.91
C ASN A 373 26.42 -1.58 -0.66
N GLN A 374 27.50 -0.82 -0.53
CA GLN A 374 27.51 0.63 -0.39
C GLN A 374 27.35 1.29 -1.76
N VAL A 375 26.19 1.85 -2.06
CA VAL A 375 26.02 2.79 -3.17
C VAL A 375 25.95 4.21 -2.61
N GLN A 376 26.92 5.05 -2.97
CA GLN A 376 26.89 6.48 -2.64
C GLN A 376 26.06 7.21 -3.70
N PRO A 377 25.01 7.97 -3.33
CA PRO A 377 24.27 8.75 -4.32
C PRO A 377 25.03 10.04 -4.65
N GLY A 378 25.66 10.08 -5.82
CA GLY A 378 26.00 11.33 -6.52
C GLY A 378 24.85 11.69 -7.45
N VAL A 379 24.11 12.77 -7.16
CA VAL A 379 22.93 13.15 -7.97
C VAL A 379 23.11 14.54 -8.54
N GLN A 380 23.09 14.65 -9.88
CA GLN A 380 22.86 15.89 -10.61
C GLN A 380 21.71 15.69 -11.61
N GLY A 381 20.71 16.58 -11.56
CA GLY A 381 19.51 16.59 -12.42
C GLY A 381 18.19 16.48 -11.65
N ASP A 382 17.22 17.34 -11.95
CA ASP A 382 15.94 17.43 -11.20
C ASP A 382 15.12 16.13 -11.25
N ASP A 383 15.11 15.42 -12.38
CA ASP A 383 14.39 14.15 -12.53
C ASP A 383 15.02 13.00 -11.72
N LEU A 384 16.35 12.97 -11.61
CA LEU A 384 17.07 11.98 -10.79
C LEU A 384 16.87 12.25 -9.29
N ILE A 385 16.82 13.52 -8.89
CA ILE A 385 16.46 13.91 -7.52
C ILE A 385 15.05 13.44 -7.19
N ILE A 386 14.08 13.68 -8.09
CA ILE A 386 12.70 13.24 -7.89
C ILE A 386 12.64 11.71 -7.74
N ALA A 387 13.30 10.96 -8.63
CA ALA A 387 13.39 9.51 -8.60
C ALA A 387 13.93 8.99 -7.26
N ALA A 388 15.14 9.43 -6.90
CA ALA A 388 15.83 8.98 -5.71
C ALA A 388 15.01 9.31 -4.46
N THR A 389 14.44 10.51 -4.40
CA THR A 389 13.66 10.96 -3.24
C THR A 389 12.33 10.22 -3.12
N LEU A 390 11.64 9.92 -4.23
CA LEU A 390 10.42 9.11 -4.21
C LEU A 390 10.71 7.66 -3.82
N SER A 391 11.78 7.06 -4.35
CA SER A 391 12.21 5.70 -4.01
C SER A 391 12.59 5.59 -2.53
N LEU A 392 13.42 6.51 -2.02
CA LEU A 392 13.76 6.57 -0.59
C LEU A 392 12.52 6.88 0.27
N GLY A 393 11.63 7.74 -0.21
CA GLY A 393 10.34 8.02 0.40
C GLY A 393 9.49 6.76 0.55
N ASN A 394 9.39 5.94 -0.49
CA ASN A 394 8.66 4.68 -0.49
C ASN A 394 9.25 3.67 0.50
N LEU A 395 10.59 3.55 0.55
CA LEU A 395 11.30 2.70 1.52
C LEU A 395 11.10 3.18 2.97
N SER A 396 11.05 4.48 3.19
CA SER A 396 10.89 5.08 4.52
C SER A 396 9.50 4.92 5.16
N ARG A 397 8.55 4.28 4.46
CA ARG A 397 7.27 3.87 5.07
C ARG A 397 7.47 2.91 6.24
N ARG A 398 8.55 2.11 6.22
CA ARG A 398 8.94 1.23 7.33
C ARG A 398 9.84 1.96 8.34
N SER A 399 9.56 1.76 9.64
CA SER A 399 10.30 2.43 10.72
C SER A 399 11.79 2.06 10.79
N SER A 400 12.16 0.83 10.42
CA SER A 400 13.56 0.38 10.37
C SER A 400 14.38 1.13 9.31
N SER A 401 13.88 1.19 8.07
CA SER A 401 14.51 1.90 6.96
C SER A 401 14.59 3.41 7.22
N ALA A 402 13.51 4.00 7.74
CA ALA A 402 13.50 5.40 8.17
C ALA A 402 14.57 5.70 9.25
N THR A 403 14.77 4.77 10.19
CA THR A 403 15.82 4.89 11.21
C THR A 403 17.22 4.83 10.59
N ALA A 404 17.46 3.91 9.64
CA ALA A 404 18.75 3.79 8.96
C ALA A 404 19.12 5.05 8.15
N LEU A 405 18.18 5.58 7.36
CA LEU A 405 18.36 6.79 6.54
C LEU A 405 18.67 8.05 7.36
N LEU A 406 18.18 8.09 8.60
CA LEU A 406 18.41 9.20 9.53
C LEU A 406 19.62 8.99 10.46
N SER A 407 20.19 7.78 10.47
CA SER A 407 21.39 7.45 11.24
C SER A 407 22.66 7.71 10.42
N ALA A 408 23.81 7.78 11.10
CA ALA A 408 25.10 7.81 10.42
C ALA A 408 25.30 6.49 9.64
N PRO A 409 25.93 6.51 8.44
CA PRO A 409 26.60 7.66 7.83
C PRO A 409 25.68 8.61 7.03
N TYR A 410 24.46 8.19 6.68
CA TYR A 410 23.61 8.93 5.74
C TYR A 410 23.10 10.26 6.28
N SER A 411 22.57 10.26 7.51
CA SER A 411 22.12 11.47 8.22
C SER A 411 21.30 12.42 7.31
N LEU A 412 20.27 11.91 6.63
CA LEU A 412 19.63 12.65 5.54
C LEU A 412 18.75 13.84 5.99
N ALA A 413 18.36 13.93 7.26
CA ALA A 413 17.44 14.98 7.72
C ALA A 413 17.91 16.43 7.40
N PRO A 414 19.17 16.83 7.66
CA PRO A 414 19.67 18.17 7.30
C PRO A 414 19.73 18.40 5.78
N VAL A 415 19.97 17.35 5.00
CA VAL A 415 20.01 17.41 3.54
C VAL A 415 18.62 17.69 2.98
N LEU A 416 17.61 16.94 3.42
CA LEU A 416 16.22 17.05 2.96
C LEU A 416 15.59 18.41 3.28
N VAL A 417 15.98 19.05 4.38
CA VAL A 417 15.47 20.38 4.76
C VAL A 417 16.34 21.54 4.28
N SER A 418 17.39 21.25 3.50
CA SER A 418 18.31 22.28 3.04
C SER A 418 17.65 23.22 2.01
N PRO A 419 18.19 24.45 1.85
CA PRO A 419 17.72 25.38 0.82
C PRO A 419 17.80 24.83 -0.61
N LEU A 420 18.58 23.77 -0.85
CA LEU A 420 18.64 23.10 -2.16
C LEU A 420 17.26 22.59 -2.58
N PHE A 421 16.49 22.03 -1.64
CA PHE A 421 15.20 21.40 -1.93
C PHE A 421 13.98 22.24 -1.52
N LEU A 422 14.11 23.09 -0.50
CA LEU A 422 12.98 23.81 0.06
C LEU A 422 12.98 25.32 -0.26
N SER A 423 13.91 25.82 -1.08
CA SER A 423 13.88 27.25 -1.45
C SER A 423 12.65 27.60 -2.29
N THR A 424 12.29 28.89 -2.31
CA THR A 424 11.24 29.42 -3.19
C THR A 424 11.54 29.25 -4.69
N LYS A 425 12.81 28.98 -5.06
CA LYS A 425 13.22 28.78 -6.46
C LYS A 425 13.19 27.33 -6.91
N THR A 426 13.07 26.38 -5.98
CA THR A 426 13.09 24.94 -6.29
C THR A 426 11.80 24.51 -6.99
N ASP A 427 11.90 23.64 -7.99
CA ASP A 427 10.74 23.09 -8.72
C ASP A 427 9.74 22.38 -7.79
N LEU A 428 8.45 22.53 -8.08
CA LEU A 428 7.38 22.01 -7.23
C LEU A 428 7.34 20.47 -7.21
N LYS A 429 7.78 19.78 -8.27
CA LYS A 429 7.87 18.31 -8.30
C LYS A 429 8.99 17.81 -7.39
N VAL A 430 10.13 18.51 -7.38
CA VAL A 430 11.22 18.23 -6.43
C VAL A 430 10.73 18.44 -4.99
N LYS A 431 10.06 19.57 -4.71
CA LYS A 431 9.44 19.81 -3.39
C LYS A 431 8.44 18.71 -3.03
N HIS A 432 7.59 18.29 -3.97
CA HIS A 432 6.62 17.23 -3.75
C HIS A 432 7.29 15.92 -3.30
N ALA A 433 8.33 15.49 -4.03
CA ALA A 433 9.07 14.27 -3.70
C ALA A 433 9.72 14.36 -2.32
N VAL A 434 10.42 15.47 -2.03
CA VAL A 434 11.12 15.69 -0.75
C VAL A 434 10.16 15.76 0.42
N LEU A 435 9.04 16.46 0.27
CA LEU A 435 8.02 16.55 1.31
C LEU A 435 7.27 15.22 1.50
N GLY A 436 7.09 14.44 0.44
CA GLY A 436 6.55 13.08 0.52
C GLY A 436 7.45 12.18 1.36
N PHE A 437 8.77 12.22 1.11
CA PHE A 437 9.76 11.50 1.91
C PHE A 437 9.78 11.97 3.37
N LEU A 438 9.87 13.29 3.61
CA LEU A 438 9.83 13.85 4.96
C LEU A 438 8.54 13.49 5.71
N LYS A 439 7.40 13.41 5.01
CA LYS A 439 6.10 13.03 5.61
C LYS A 439 6.14 11.57 6.09
N ASN A 440 6.67 10.66 5.28
CA ASN A 440 6.79 9.25 5.64
C ASN A 440 7.75 9.06 6.83
N LEU A 441 8.86 9.82 6.86
CA LEU A 441 9.76 9.86 8.03
C LEU A 441 9.03 10.40 9.28
N ALA A 442 8.30 11.51 9.16
CA ALA A 442 7.56 12.13 10.26
C ALA A 442 6.44 11.23 10.81
N GLN A 443 5.75 10.47 9.95
CA GLN A 443 4.73 9.50 10.36
C GLN A 443 5.33 8.40 11.25
N ASN A 444 6.60 8.04 11.02
CA ASN A 444 7.32 7.04 11.81
C ASN A 444 7.98 7.61 13.09
N ALA A 445 7.98 8.92 13.29
CA ALA A 445 8.69 9.57 14.40
C ALA A 445 8.18 9.14 15.79
N GLY A 446 6.92 8.69 15.91
CA GLY A 446 6.35 8.18 17.16
C GLY A 446 6.81 6.77 17.54
N PHE A 447 7.39 6.01 16.61
CA PHE A 447 7.80 4.61 16.82
C PHE A 447 9.30 4.46 17.14
N SER A 448 10.12 5.47 16.82
CA SER A 448 11.58 5.43 17.01
C SER A 448 12.11 6.75 17.57
N PRO A 449 12.82 6.73 18.73
CA PRO A 449 13.41 7.94 19.30
C PRO A 449 14.53 8.54 18.43
N ILE A 450 15.17 7.72 17.59
CA ILE A 450 16.21 8.17 16.66
C ILE A 450 15.60 9.09 15.60
N ILE A 451 14.48 8.68 15.01
CA ILE A 451 13.76 9.47 14.00
C ILE A 451 13.31 10.81 14.60
N SER A 452 12.65 10.77 15.77
CA SER A 452 12.21 11.97 16.46
C SER A 452 13.37 12.93 16.75
N LYS A 453 14.50 12.40 17.26
CA LYS A 453 15.70 13.22 17.55
C LYS A 453 16.35 13.80 16.30
N ALA A 454 16.46 13.04 15.20
CA ALA A 454 17.09 13.49 13.96
C ALA A 454 16.26 14.59 13.26
N LEU A 455 14.93 14.41 13.18
CA LEU A 455 14.03 15.41 12.62
C LEU A 455 13.93 16.66 13.53
N GLY A 456 13.93 16.47 14.85
CA GLY A 456 14.02 17.55 15.83
C GLY A 456 15.31 18.36 15.70
N GLY A 457 16.46 17.69 15.65
CA GLY A 457 17.77 18.33 15.52
C GLY A 457 17.99 19.07 14.20
N SER A 458 17.18 18.79 13.17
CA SER A 458 17.26 19.47 11.86
C SER A 458 16.27 20.62 11.72
N ASP A 459 15.51 20.96 12.77
CA ASP A 459 14.58 22.10 12.79
C ASP A 459 13.55 22.10 11.64
N VAL A 460 13.08 20.91 11.22
CA VAL A 460 12.22 20.69 10.04
C VAL A 460 11.04 21.67 9.97
N VAL A 461 10.35 21.89 11.09
CA VAL A 461 9.17 22.79 11.16
C VAL A 461 9.55 24.24 10.86
N ARG A 462 10.71 24.71 11.34
CA ARG A 462 11.19 26.07 11.07
C ARG A 462 11.61 26.23 9.61
N GLN A 463 12.28 25.23 9.05
CA GLN A 463 12.66 25.23 7.63
C GLN A 463 11.43 25.28 6.72
N LEU A 464 10.37 24.54 7.05
CA LEU A 464 9.10 24.60 6.31
C LEU A 464 8.40 25.95 6.44
N ARG A 465 8.42 26.58 7.63
CA ARG A 465 7.94 27.97 7.81
C ARG A 465 8.66 28.95 6.90
N ASP A 466 9.98 28.82 6.77
CA ASP A 466 10.82 29.78 6.04
C ASP A 466 10.90 29.50 4.52
N SER A 467 10.39 28.34 4.08
CA SER A 467 10.43 27.88 2.67
C SER A 467 9.54 28.65 1.69
N GLY A 468 8.53 29.39 2.19
CA GLY A 468 7.49 30.01 1.37
C GLY A 468 6.42 29.06 0.81
N ILE A 469 6.46 27.76 1.15
CA ILE A 469 5.51 26.74 0.64
C ILE A 469 4.04 27.12 0.91
N TRP A 470 3.77 27.75 2.04
CA TRP A 470 2.41 28.13 2.45
C TRP A 470 1.80 29.23 1.60
N ASP A 471 2.62 30.01 0.89
CA ASP A 471 2.20 31.13 0.04
C ASP A 471 2.07 30.76 -1.43
N GLU A 472 2.56 29.58 -1.84
CA GLU A 472 2.47 29.06 -3.20
C GLU A 472 1.01 29.08 -3.70
N ARG A 473 0.81 29.56 -4.94
CA ARG A 473 -0.51 29.71 -5.57
C ARG A 473 -0.60 29.14 -6.98
N SER A 474 0.45 28.45 -7.43
CA SER A 474 0.45 27.75 -8.72
C SER A 474 -0.62 26.65 -8.76
N ASP A 475 -0.86 26.09 -9.94
CA ASP A 475 -1.85 25.04 -10.28
C ASP A 475 -1.87 23.81 -9.32
N ARG A 476 -2.68 22.77 -9.62
CA ARG A 476 -2.90 21.53 -8.82
C ARG A 476 -1.69 20.99 -8.03
N MET A 477 -0.47 21.14 -8.51
CA MET A 477 0.75 20.72 -7.81
C MET A 477 1.00 21.47 -6.49
N ALA A 478 0.60 22.74 -6.37
CA ALA A 478 0.75 23.51 -5.13
C ALA A 478 -0.04 22.88 -3.98
N ASP A 479 -1.28 22.45 -4.24
CA ASP A 479 -2.12 21.77 -3.26
C ASP A 479 -1.47 20.47 -2.77
N VAL A 480 -0.83 19.72 -3.66
CA VAL A 480 -0.15 18.45 -3.32
C VAL A 480 1.07 18.72 -2.43
N VAL A 481 1.91 19.70 -2.81
CA VAL A 481 3.09 20.12 -2.04
C VAL A 481 2.67 20.62 -0.66
N GLN A 482 1.67 21.50 -0.59
CA GLN A 482 1.15 22.04 0.66
C GLN A 482 0.54 20.95 1.55
N LEU A 483 -0.19 19.99 0.98
CA LEU A 483 -0.76 18.88 1.73
C LEU A 483 0.33 17.97 2.32
N ASN A 484 1.41 17.71 1.59
CA ASN A 484 2.55 16.96 2.12
C ASN A 484 3.26 17.73 3.24
N ALA A 485 3.50 19.03 3.08
CA ALA A 485 4.08 19.87 4.13
C ALA A 485 3.20 19.91 5.40
N ILE A 486 1.87 20.06 5.23
CA ILE A 486 0.88 19.94 6.32
C ILE A 486 1.04 18.58 7.02
N GLY A 487 1.16 17.50 6.23
CA GLY A 487 1.37 16.14 6.74
C GLY A 487 2.60 16.04 7.64
N VAL A 488 3.75 16.55 7.19
CA VAL A 488 5.00 16.58 7.98
C VAL A 488 4.77 17.27 9.32
N VAL A 489 4.29 18.52 9.31
CA VAL A 489 4.09 19.33 10.52
C VAL A 489 3.09 18.67 11.46
N LYS A 490 1.96 18.18 10.93
CA LYS A 490 0.91 17.50 11.70
C LYS A 490 1.47 16.30 12.47
N HIS A 491 2.27 15.45 11.81
CA HIS A 491 2.85 14.26 12.44
C HIS A 491 3.89 14.65 13.49
N LEU A 492 4.78 15.59 13.21
CA LEU A 492 5.81 16.03 14.17
C LEU A 492 5.21 16.67 15.43
N CYS A 493 4.21 17.57 15.29
CA CYS A 493 3.51 18.17 16.43
C CYS A 493 2.76 17.14 17.30
N SER A 494 2.49 15.94 16.78
CA SER A 494 1.85 14.88 17.57
C SER A 494 2.82 14.10 18.45
N VAL A 495 4.13 14.18 18.16
CA VAL A 495 5.19 13.38 18.79
C VAL A 495 5.90 14.17 19.88
N ASP A 496 6.33 15.40 19.59
CA ASP A 496 7.04 16.26 20.54
C ASP A 496 6.51 17.69 20.51
N VAL A 497 6.39 18.29 21.69
CA VAL A 497 5.94 19.68 21.90
C VAL A 497 6.96 20.70 21.38
N GLU A 498 8.24 20.34 21.25
CA GLU A 498 9.27 21.22 20.65
C GLU A 498 8.91 21.63 19.21
N HIS A 499 8.33 20.70 18.44
CA HIS A 499 7.82 20.99 17.10
C HIS A 499 6.66 21.98 17.14
N THR A 500 5.81 21.91 18.17
CA THR A 500 4.74 22.87 18.40
C THR A 500 5.28 24.25 18.78
N PHE A 501 6.37 24.33 19.56
CA PHE A 501 7.03 25.61 19.83
C PHE A 501 7.60 26.21 18.55
N ALA A 502 8.28 25.40 17.72
CA ALA A 502 8.80 25.83 16.42
C ALA A 502 7.70 26.32 15.46
N LEU A 503 6.51 25.71 15.54
CA LEU A 503 5.35 26.09 14.72
C LEU A 503 4.70 27.40 15.16
N THR A 504 4.56 27.60 16.47
CA THR A 504 3.74 28.68 17.06
C THR A 504 4.53 29.93 17.42
N ILE A 505 5.76 29.80 17.91
CA ILE A 505 6.55 30.93 18.39
C ILE A 505 7.23 31.60 17.18
N PRO A 506 6.98 32.91 16.93
CA PRO A 506 7.62 33.63 15.85
C PRO A 506 9.13 33.82 16.11
N ALA A 507 9.92 33.96 15.04
CA ALA A 507 11.35 34.22 15.15
C ALA A 507 11.62 35.62 15.75
N GLN A 508 12.65 35.73 16.60
CA GLN A 508 12.92 36.91 17.45
C GLN A 508 13.31 38.19 16.66
N SER A 509 13.35 38.18 15.33
CA SER A 509 13.91 39.28 14.51
C SER A 509 13.16 39.60 13.21
N THR A 510 11.93 39.12 13.00
CA THR A 510 11.21 39.33 11.73
C THR A 510 9.73 39.65 11.94
N THR A 511 9.17 40.50 11.07
CA THR A 511 7.71 40.77 10.94
C THR A 511 6.95 39.59 10.30
N THR A 512 7.54 38.41 10.26
CA THR A 512 7.02 37.22 9.59
C THR A 512 6.04 36.49 10.50
N LEU A 513 4.88 36.12 9.94
CA LEU A 513 3.90 35.26 10.59
C LEU A 513 4.54 33.96 11.09
N SER A 514 4.04 33.44 12.21
CA SER A 514 4.37 32.08 12.68
C SER A 514 3.90 31.03 11.67
N GLY A 515 4.47 29.83 11.73
CA GLY A 515 4.06 28.73 10.86
C GLY A 515 2.59 28.35 11.05
N LEU A 516 2.08 28.45 12.29
CA LEU A 516 0.66 28.23 12.56
C LEU A 516 -0.22 29.28 11.86
N GLU A 517 0.13 30.57 11.96
CA GLU A 517 -0.63 31.65 11.30
C GLU A 517 -0.61 31.50 9.78
N GLN A 518 0.53 31.10 9.19
CA GLN A 518 0.64 30.80 7.76
C GLN A 518 -0.29 29.64 7.34
N ILE A 519 -0.32 28.55 8.11
CA ILE A 519 -1.21 27.40 7.85
C ILE A 519 -2.68 27.80 8.02
N LEU A 520 -3.04 28.57 9.04
CA LEU A 520 -4.43 29.03 9.24
C LEU A 520 -4.88 29.99 8.14
N ALA A 521 -3.99 30.87 7.67
CA ALA A 521 -4.24 31.71 6.50
C ALA A 521 -4.45 30.87 5.23
N LEU A 522 -3.68 29.80 5.04
CA LEU A 522 -3.87 28.84 3.95
C LEU A 522 -5.22 28.12 4.05
N VAL A 523 -5.58 27.59 5.22
CA VAL A 523 -6.87 26.93 5.49
C VAL A 523 -8.05 27.85 5.18
N LYS A 524 -7.92 29.15 5.48
CA LYS A 524 -8.96 30.15 5.23
C LYS A 524 -9.13 30.49 3.75
N ARG A 525 -8.05 30.47 2.96
CA ARG A 525 -8.05 30.86 1.55
C ARG A 525 -8.19 29.69 0.56
N THR A 526 -7.91 28.45 0.98
CA THR A 526 -7.93 27.28 0.09
C THR A 526 -9.36 26.79 -0.20
N GLU A 527 -9.60 26.37 -1.44
CA GLU A 527 -10.82 25.67 -1.85
C GLU A 527 -10.71 24.16 -1.66
N SER A 528 -9.48 23.63 -1.56
CA SER A 528 -9.18 22.21 -1.40
C SER A 528 -9.62 21.67 -0.04
N VAL A 529 -10.57 20.75 -0.05
CA VAL A 529 -11.11 20.12 1.17
C VAL A 529 -10.00 19.39 1.96
N PRO A 530 -9.13 18.57 1.35
CA PRO A 530 -8.03 17.91 2.07
C PRO A 530 -7.07 18.88 2.74
N VAL A 531 -6.65 19.95 2.05
CA VAL A 531 -5.74 20.97 2.61
C VAL A 531 -6.40 21.67 3.80
N ARG A 532 -7.68 22.04 3.67
CA ARG A 532 -8.45 22.68 4.75
C ARG A 532 -8.58 21.77 5.98
N SER A 533 -8.94 20.50 5.78
CA SER A 533 -9.15 19.55 6.89
C SER A 533 -7.83 19.18 7.57
N GLU A 534 -6.82 18.77 6.80
CA GLU A 534 -5.53 18.36 7.36
C GLU A 534 -4.76 19.54 7.95
N GLY A 535 -4.85 20.74 7.34
CA GLY A 535 -4.27 21.96 7.89
C GLY A 535 -4.86 22.32 9.25
N THR A 536 -6.18 22.16 9.43
CA THR A 536 -6.82 22.37 10.73
C THR A 536 -6.41 21.30 11.76
N ARG A 537 -6.11 20.06 11.32
CA ARG A 537 -5.61 19.00 12.22
C ARG A 537 -4.20 19.27 12.75
N VAL A 538 -3.40 20.11 12.08
CA VAL A 538 -2.14 20.62 12.66
C VAL A 538 -2.43 21.37 13.96
N LEU A 539 -3.42 22.27 13.95
CA LEU A 539 -3.85 23.01 15.14
C LEU A 539 -4.38 22.06 16.24
N VAL A 540 -5.15 21.03 15.87
CA VAL A 540 -5.61 20.00 16.83
C VAL A 540 -4.42 19.35 17.54
N ASN A 541 -3.41 18.90 16.78
CA ASN A 541 -2.24 18.24 17.36
C ASN A 541 -1.37 19.20 18.18
N ALA A 542 -1.21 20.45 17.73
CA ALA A 542 -0.54 21.50 18.48
C ALA A 542 -1.20 21.70 19.85
N ILE A 543 -2.52 21.91 19.91
CA ILE A 543 -3.27 22.05 21.16
C ILE A 543 -3.13 20.78 22.02
N ARG A 544 -3.27 19.59 21.44
CA ARG A 544 -3.12 18.34 22.18
C ARG A 544 -1.74 18.22 22.83
N SER A 545 -0.68 18.61 22.12
CA SER A 545 0.70 18.56 22.63
C SER A 545 0.96 19.57 23.76
N LEU A 546 0.37 20.77 23.67
CA LEU A 546 0.52 21.83 24.68
C LEU A 546 -0.16 21.47 26.01
N TRP A 547 -1.25 20.70 25.97
CA TRP A 547 -1.97 20.21 27.15
C TRP A 547 -1.62 18.76 27.55
N ALA A 548 -0.67 18.11 26.86
CA ALA A 548 -0.22 16.77 27.20
C ALA A 548 0.61 16.78 28.50
N VAL A 549 0.40 15.77 29.34
CA VAL A 549 1.21 15.54 30.54
C VAL A 549 2.53 14.89 30.12
N GLU A 550 3.66 15.54 30.40
CA GLU A 550 4.98 15.02 30.01
C GLU A 550 5.30 13.69 30.73
N PRO A 551 5.81 12.67 30.02
CA PRO A 551 6.11 11.35 30.60
C PRO A 551 7.43 11.28 31.39
N SER A 552 8.12 12.42 31.60
CA SER A 552 9.45 12.53 32.21
C SER A 552 9.41 12.52 33.74
N ASN A 553 10.37 11.81 34.37
CA ASN A 553 10.59 11.80 35.83
C ASN A 553 11.34 13.05 36.35
N GLN A 554 11.79 13.94 35.46
CA GLN A 554 12.40 15.21 35.82
C GLN A 554 11.45 16.36 35.51
N PRO A 555 11.35 17.38 36.38
CA PRO A 555 10.55 18.56 36.07
C PRO A 555 11.06 19.21 34.77
N PRO A 556 10.15 19.66 33.87
CA PRO A 556 10.56 20.32 32.63
C PRO A 556 11.44 21.52 32.94
N SER A 557 12.42 21.80 32.07
CA SER A 557 13.28 22.97 32.23
C SER A 557 12.43 24.24 32.28
N GLN A 558 12.87 25.25 33.06
CA GLN A 558 12.15 26.52 33.17
C GLN A 558 11.91 27.18 31.80
N GLU A 559 12.86 27.03 30.89
CA GLU A 559 12.75 27.52 29.51
C GLU A 559 11.67 26.79 28.73
N ARG A 560 11.59 25.45 28.84
CA ARG A 560 10.55 24.66 28.17
C ARG A 560 9.15 25.00 28.70
N GLN A 561 9.01 25.16 30.01
CA GLN A 561 7.75 25.56 30.64
C GLN A 561 7.32 26.96 30.17
N ARG A 562 8.26 27.91 30.10
CA ARG A 562 7.99 29.25 29.57
C ARG A 562 7.58 29.22 28.10
N SER A 563 8.26 28.44 27.26
CA SER A 563 7.90 28.26 25.85
C SER A 563 6.51 27.65 25.70
N ARG A 564 6.14 26.70 26.56
CA ARG A 564 4.78 26.13 26.62
C ARG A 564 3.73 27.16 26.96
N GLU A 565 3.98 28.02 27.95
CA GLU A 565 3.06 29.09 28.32
C GLU A 565 2.89 30.12 27.19
N ILE A 566 3.99 30.53 26.56
CA ILE A 566 3.95 31.45 25.40
C ILE A 566 3.16 30.82 24.24
N ALA A 567 3.50 29.59 23.85
CA ALA A 567 2.82 28.89 22.77
C ALA A 567 1.32 28.66 23.08
N THR A 568 0.98 28.38 24.34
CA THR A 568 -0.41 28.26 24.81
C THR A 568 -1.18 29.55 24.60
N GLN A 569 -0.60 30.71 24.93
CA GLN A 569 -1.23 32.01 24.68
C GLN A 569 -1.38 32.29 23.18
N LEU A 570 -0.39 31.91 22.36
CA LEU A 570 -0.42 32.14 20.91
C LEU A 570 -1.48 31.28 20.18
N VAL A 571 -1.88 30.12 20.72
CA VAL A 571 -2.99 29.33 20.15
C VAL A 571 -4.36 29.75 20.67
N LEU A 572 -4.44 30.53 21.75
CA LEU A 572 -5.68 31.03 22.35
C LEU A 572 -6.24 32.24 21.59
N THR A 573 -6.60 32.04 20.33
CA THR A 573 -7.13 33.08 19.44
C THR A 573 -8.52 32.74 18.92
N GLN A 574 -9.30 33.76 18.54
CA GLN A 574 -10.61 33.56 17.90
C GLN A 574 -10.46 32.79 16.57
N GLU A 575 -9.38 33.01 15.84
CA GLU A 575 -9.10 32.31 14.58
C GLU A 575 -8.91 30.81 14.78
N SER A 576 -8.20 30.40 15.84
CA SER A 576 -8.04 28.99 16.21
C SER A 576 -9.38 28.34 16.56
N ALA A 577 -10.20 29.03 17.37
CA ALA A 577 -11.54 28.55 17.73
C ALA A 577 -12.47 28.43 16.52
N ASP A 578 -12.46 29.44 15.63
CA ASP A 578 -13.25 29.47 14.39
C ASP A 578 -12.85 28.34 13.42
N ALA A 579 -11.55 28.07 13.27
CA ALA A 579 -11.05 26.99 12.43
C ALA A 579 -11.53 25.60 12.93
N LEU A 580 -11.42 25.36 14.24
CA LEU A 580 -11.89 24.11 14.87
C LEU A 580 -13.41 23.96 14.80
N ALA A 581 -14.17 25.03 15.03
CA ALA A 581 -15.63 25.01 14.90
C ALA A 581 -16.07 24.79 13.44
N SER A 582 -15.31 25.32 12.48
CA SER A 582 -15.54 25.09 11.05
C SER A 582 -15.28 23.63 10.67
N LEU A 583 -14.17 23.05 11.11
CA LEU A 583 -13.85 21.63 10.90
C LEU A 583 -14.94 20.73 11.50
N LEU A 584 -15.40 21.05 12.72
CA LEU A 584 -16.49 20.35 13.38
C LEU A 584 -17.77 20.37 12.53
N ALA A 585 -18.20 21.56 12.08
CA ALA A 585 -19.44 21.74 11.33
C ALA A 585 -19.40 21.03 9.95
N SER A 586 -18.26 21.03 9.27
CA SER A 586 -18.12 20.41 7.94
C SER A 586 -17.92 18.88 7.98
N SER A 587 -17.63 18.30 9.14
CA SER A 587 -17.20 16.89 9.27
C SER A 587 -18.33 15.89 9.57
N GLY A 588 -19.59 16.23 9.26
CA GLY A 588 -20.75 15.41 9.64
C GLY A 588 -20.69 13.93 9.23
N ARG A 589 -19.95 13.57 8.16
CA ARG A 589 -19.75 12.19 7.69
C ARG A 589 -18.54 11.47 8.30
N TYR A 590 -17.70 12.18 9.06
CA TYR A 590 -16.40 11.69 9.56
C TYR A 590 -16.32 11.83 11.09
N PRO A 591 -16.78 10.81 11.85
CA PRO A 591 -16.80 10.85 13.32
C PRO A 591 -15.44 11.14 13.98
N VAL A 592 -14.33 10.72 13.34
CA VAL A 592 -12.97 10.96 13.82
C VAL A 592 -12.64 12.46 13.86
N LEU A 593 -12.96 13.19 12.78
CA LEU A 593 -12.68 14.63 12.68
C LEU A 593 -13.55 15.45 13.66
N ILE A 594 -14.80 15.02 13.86
CA ILE A 594 -15.68 15.59 14.89
C ILE A 594 -15.04 15.41 16.27
N ASN A 595 -14.59 14.20 16.59
CA ASN A 595 -14.01 13.89 17.88
C ASN A 595 -12.72 14.68 18.16
N GLU A 596 -11.82 14.74 17.18
CA GLU A 596 -10.59 15.54 17.23
C GLU A 596 -10.87 17.02 17.48
N SER A 597 -11.86 17.59 16.76
CA SER A 597 -12.28 18.98 16.92
C SER A 597 -12.86 19.25 18.31
N VAL A 598 -13.74 18.36 18.80
CA VAL A 598 -14.36 18.47 20.12
C VAL A 598 -13.32 18.40 21.23
N LEU A 599 -12.34 17.50 21.12
CA LEU A 599 -11.24 17.40 22.09
C LEU A 599 -10.38 18.67 22.11
N ALA A 600 -9.99 19.18 20.94
CA ALA A 600 -9.21 20.42 20.85
C ALA A 600 -9.97 21.64 21.42
N LEU A 601 -11.26 21.79 21.08
CA LEU A 601 -12.12 22.84 21.65
C LEU A 601 -12.27 22.68 23.16
N THR A 602 -12.34 21.45 23.67
CA THR A 602 -12.42 21.19 25.11
C THR A 602 -11.15 21.66 25.80
N LEU A 603 -9.98 21.30 25.27
CA LEU A 603 -8.68 21.73 25.83
C LEU A 603 -8.51 23.25 25.80
N LEU A 604 -8.88 23.92 24.70
CA LEU A 604 -8.89 25.39 24.67
C LEU A 604 -9.81 25.98 25.75
N SER A 605 -11.00 25.41 25.92
CA SER A 605 -11.95 25.88 26.95
C SER A 605 -11.51 25.59 28.40
N MET A 606 -10.46 24.80 28.62
CA MET A 606 -9.88 24.62 29.95
C MET A 606 -9.14 25.86 30.44
N HIS A 607 -8.65 26.71 29.53
CA HIS A 607 -8.10 28.01 29.88
C HIS A 607 -9.21 29.02 30.18
N SER A 608 -8.97 29.97 31.09
CA SER A 608 -9.96 30.99 31.48
C SER A 608 -10.46 31.79 30.28
N ASP A 609 -9.53 32.19 29.41
CA ASP A 609 -9.83 33.04 28.26
C ASP A 609 -10.35 32.26 27.04
N GLY A 610 -10.18 30.94 27.03
CA GLY A 610 -10.54 30.09 25.90
C GLY A 610 -12.02 29.74 25.81
N GLY A 611 -12.73 29.66 26.96
CA GLY A 611 -14.14 29.30 26.98
C GLY A 611 -15.01 30.27 26.18
N GLN A 612 -14.77 31.58 26.32
CA GLN A 612 -15.49 32.60 25.56
C GLN A 612 -15.21 32.55 24.05
N LEU A 613 -13.96 32.28 23.64
CA LEU A 613 -13.59 32.15 22.23
C LEU A 613 -14.32 30.97 21.58
N VAL A 614 -14.34 29.82 22.27
CA VAL A 614 -15.02 28.61 21.81
C VAL A 614 -16.54 28.81 21.72
N ALA A 615 -17.16 29.45 22.71
CA ALA A 615 -18.60 29.72 22.70
C ALA A 615 -19.04 30.60 21.51
N LYS A 616 -18.27 31.65 21.21
CA LYS A 616 -18.48 32.51 20.04
C LYS A 616 -18.30 31.76 18.72
N ALA A 617 -17.25 30.95 18.63
CA ALA A 617 -16.96 30.17 17.41
C ALA A 617 -18.05 29.14 17.11
N LEU A 618 -18.56 28.42 18.12
CA LEU A 618 -19.63 27.42 17.96
C LEU A 618 -20.95 28.03 17.46
N SER A 619 -21.21 29.28 17.81
CA SER A 619 -22.43 30.02 17.48
C SER A 619 -22.33 30.78 16.14
N LYS A 620 -21.13 30.86 15.55
CA LYS A 620 -20.89 31.57 14.30
C LYS A 620 -21.36 30.75 13.09
N PRO A 621 -22.10 31.35 12.13
CA PRO A 621 -22.51 30.65 10.91
C PRO A 621 -21.30 30.38 10.01
N MET A 622 -21.28 29.22 9.35
CA MET A 622 -20.22 28.90 8.38
C MET A 622 -20.18 29.91 7.21
N PRO A 623 -18.98 30.22 6.67
CA PRO A 623 -18.87 31.04 5.46
C PRO A 623 -19.64 30.43 4.28
N SER A 624 -20.39 31.28 3.56
CA SER A 624 -21.12 30.96 2.34
C SER A 624 -20.17 30.60 1.19
N GLY A 625 -19.71 29.34 1.19
CA GLY A 625 -18.77 28.76 0.22
C GLY A 625 -18.29 27.36 0.61
N VAL A 626 -18.44 26.96 1.88
CA VAL A 626 -18.14 25.60 2.37
C VAL A 626 -19.31 24.63 2.15
N ALA A 627 -20.45 25.14 1.67
CA ALA A 627 -21.61 24.36 1.33
C ALA A 627 -21.53 23.88 -0.14
N GLN A 628 -21.65 22.56 -0.30
CA GLN A 628 -21.85 21.82 -1.54
C GLN A 628 -20.58 21.42 -2.29
N SER A 629 -20.11 20.21 -2.00
CA SER A 629 -19.46 19.39 -3.00
C SER A 629 -20.21 18.06 -3.07
N SER A 630 -21.13 17.94 -4.03
CA SER A 630 -21.51 16.67 -4.61
C SER A 630 -20.28 16.12 -5.34
N VAL A 631 -19.33 15.59 -4.58
CA VAL A 631 -18.16 14.92 -5.13
C VAL A 631 -18.49 13.43 -5.07
N GLU A 632 -18.68 12.84 -6.25
CA GLU A 632 -18.53 11.40 -6.43
C GLU A 632 -17.20 10.96 -5.81
N PRO A 633 -17.12 9.74 -5.23
CA PRO A 633 -15.89 9.31 -4.57
C PRO A 633 -14.72 9.43 -5.55
N PHE A 634 -13.79 10.35 -5.27
CA PHE A 634 -12.47 10.30 -5.88
C PHE A 634 -11.89 8.93 -5.54
N ALA A 635 -11.61 8.15 -6.58
CA ALA A 635 -10.72 7.01 -6.47
C ALA A 635 -9.39 7.53 -5.90
N THR A 636 -9.13 7.22 -4.64
CA THR A 636 -7.79 7.31 -4.08
C THR A 636 -6.94 6.28 -4.82
N SER A 637 -5.94 6.75 -5.56
CA SER A 637 -4.76 5.98 -5.93
C SER A 637 -4.19 5.30 -4.68
N PRO A 638 -3.63 4.09 -4.79
CA PRO A 638 -3.36 3.23 -3.65
C PRO A 638 -2.23 3.83 -2.81
N THR A 639 -2.57 4.32 -1.63
CA THR A 639 -1.60 4.45 -0.54
C THR A 639 -1.89 3.32 0.42
N SER A 640 -0.91 2.43 0.51
CA SER A 640 -0.90 1.20 1.29
C SER A 640 -0.98 1.50 2.80
N ASP A 641 -2.18 1.68 3.32
CA ASP A 641 -2.49 1.45 4.74
C ASP A 641 -3.05 0.03 4.88
N VAL A 642 -2.16 -0.98 4.83
CA VAL A 642 -2.52 -2.33 5.27
C VAL A 642 -2.34 -2.38 6.78
N SER A 643 -3.39 -2.01 7.50
CA SER A 643 -3.63 -2.38 8.90
C SER A 643 -5.08 -2.13 9.30
N SER A 644 -6.02 -2.72 8.56
CA SER A 644 -7.37 -3.17 9.00
C SER A 644 -8.29 -3.33 7.79
N PRO A 645 -9.05 -4.43 7.64
CA PRO A 645 -10.06 -4.55 6.59
C PRO A 645 -11.25 -3.66 6.95
N ALA A 646 -11.23 -2.41 6.52
CA ALA A 646 -12.44 -1.62 6.42
C ALA A 646 -13.27 -2.19 5.26
N VAL A 647 -14.18 -3.12 5.59
CA VAL A 647 -15.21 -3.59 4.67
C VAL A 647 -15.96 -2.38 4.11
N ALA A 648 -15.67 -2.02 2.86
CA ALA A 648 -16.47 -1.11 2.07
C ALA A 648 -17.85 -1.75 1.90
N SER A 649 -18.85 -1.24 2.63
CA SER A 649 -20.26 -1.53 2.30
C SER A 649 -20.68 -0.61 1.15
N PRO A 650 -21.55 -1.06 0.22
CA PRO A 650 -21.94 -0.27 -0.95
C PRO A 650 -22.62 1.05 -0.52
N LEU A 651 -22.05 2.17 -0.95
CA LEU A 651 -22.57 3.53 -0.73
C LEU A 651 -23.68 3.85 -1.74
N SER A 652 -24.79 3.11 -1.70
CA SER A 652 -25.99 3.44 -2.48
C SER A 652 -27.24 3.16 -1.65
N ALA A 653 -27.62 4.16 -0.83
CA ALA A 653 -28.95 4.40 -0.20
C ALA A 653 -28.85 4.90 1.26
N ARG A 654 -28.08 5.96 1.54
CA ARG A 654 -28.22 6.70 2.81
C ARG A 654 -29.11 7.95 2.58
N PRO A 655 -30.09 8.23 3.45
CA PRO A 655 -30.95 9.41 3.30
C PRO A 655 -30.11 10.69 3.36
N LYS A 656 -30.46 11.68 2.52
CA LYS A 656 -29.83 13.01 2.49
C LYS A 656 -29.93 13.64 3.90
N LEU A 657 -28.81 13.66 4.61
CA LEU A 657 -28.69 14.29 5.93
C LEU A 657 -28.68 15.82 5.79
N HIS A 658 -29.50 16.50 6.60
CA HIS A 658 -29.51 17.97 6.68
C HIS A 658 -28.16 18.43 7.24
N VAL A 659 -27.41 19.22 6.47
CA VAL A 659 -26.07 19.70 6.88
C VAL A 659 -26.24 20.82 7.93
N PRO A 660 -25.63 20.69 9.13
CA PRO A 660 -25.66 21.74 10.15
C PRO A 660 -24.93 23.00 9.66
N ARG A 661 -25.49 24.19 9.91
CA ARG A 661 -24.91 25.48 9.48
C ARG A 661 -23.94 26.09 10.51
N HIS A 662 -23.95 25.55 11.73
CA HIS A 662 -23.14 26.01 12.87
C HIS A 662 -22.44 24.81 13.53
N GLY A 663 -21.30 25.05 14.20
CA GLY A 663 -20.65 24.02 15.04
C GLY A 663 -21.57 23.51 16.14
N LEU A 664 -22.36 24.40 16.73
CA LEU A 664 -23.37 24.06 17.75
C LEU A 664 -24.46 23.11 17.23
N ASP A 665 -24.92 23.31 15.99
CA ASP A 665 -25.91 22.41 15.37
C ASP A 665 -25.34 21.00 15.21
N MET A 666 -24.04 20.88 14.89
CA MET A 666 -23.37 19.60 14.78
C MET A 666 -23.26 18.89 16.14
N LEU A 667 -22.95 19.62 17.23
CA LEU A 667 -22.96 19.06 18.59
C LEU A 667 -24.35 18.52 18.96
N ILE A 668 -25.39 19.30 18.67
CA ILE A 668 -26.79 18.89 18.88
C ILE A 668 -27.12 17.66 18.04
N PHE A 669 -26.66 17.61 16.79
CA PHE A 669 -26.87 16.49 15.88
C PHE A 669 -26.23 15.19 16.41
N VAL A 670 -24.99 15.27 16.89
CA VAL A 670 -24.28 14.14 17.53
C VAL A 670 -25.02 13.65 18.77
N LEU A 671 -25.52 14.56 19.61
CA LEU A 671 -26.28 14.21 20.81
C LEU A 671 -27.67 13.62 20.52
N ARG A 672 -28.33 14.03 19.42
CA ARG A 672 -29.66 13.52 19.04
C ARG A 672 -29.64 12.10 18.48
N ASN A 673 -28.52 11.67 17.89
CA ASN A 673 -28.44 10.39 17.17
C ASN A 673 -28.16 9.20 18.11
N VAL A 674 -28.96 9.07 19.17
CA VAL A 674 -28.77 8.07 20.22
C VAL A 674 -29.16 6.66 19.77
N ASP A 675 -30.10 6.55 18.83
CA ASP A 675 -30.69 5.29 18.36
C ASP A 675 -29.90 4.59 17.25
N ASN A 676 -28.90 5.25 16.67
CA ASN A 676 -28.10 4.69 15.60
C ASN A 676 -26.60 4.86 15.87
N PRO A 677 -26.01 3.99 16.73
CA PRO A 677 -24.58 4.05 17.06
C PRO A 677 -23.65 3.83 15.85
N ALA A 678 -24.17 3.37 14.70
CA ALA A 678 -23.39 3.25 13.47
C ALA A 678 -23.00 4.62 12.86
N ASN A 679 -23.66 5.71 13.26
CA ASN A 679 -23.35 7.05 12.77
C ASN A 679 -22.35 7.80 13.67
N TYR A 680 -22.48 7.70 14.99
CA TYR A 680 -21.55 8.33 15.96
C TYR A 680 -21.27 7.42 17.16
N PRO A 681 -20.01 7.07 17.43
CA PRO A 681 -19.62 6.30 18.61
C PRO A 681 -19.99 6.99 19.94
N GLN A 682 -20.08 6.22 21.02
CA GLN A 682 -20.46 6.73 22.34
C GLN A 682 -19.40 7.69 22.91
N GLU A 683 -18.13 7.43 22.62
CA GLU A 683 -16.96 8.21 23.00
C GLU A 683 -17.06 9.65 22.48
N VAL A 684 -17.48 9.81 21.22
CA VAL A 684 -17.67 11.13 20.61
C VAL A 684 -18.76 11.92 21.35
N ARG A 685 -19.86 11.26 21.73
CA ARG A 685 -20.95 11.88 22.50
C ARG A 685 -20.50 12.27 23.91
N ILE A 686 -19.71 11.43 24.58
CA ILE A 686 -19.13 11.73 25.91
C ILE A 686 -18.20 12.95 25.82
N ASN A 687 -17.38 13.04 24.78
CA ASN A 687 -16.50 14.18 24.57
C ASN A 687 -17.31 15.46 24.28
N VAL A 688 -18.40 15.36 23.52
CA VAL A 688 -19.33 16.49 23.33
C VAL A 688 -19.91 16.97 24.66
N CYS A 689 -20.38 16.05 25.52
CA CYS A 689 -20.85 16.40 26.85
C CYS A 689 -19.74 17.05 27.71
N SER A 690 -18.50 16.59 27.58
CA SER A 690 -17.34 17.13 28.30
C SER A 690 -17.04 18.57 27.87
N LEU A 691 -17.08 18.85 26.56
CA LEU A 691 -16.96 20.20 26.02
C LEU A 691 -18.05 21.13 26.59
N LEU A 692 -19.32 20.70 26.52
CA LEU A 692 -20.44 21.48 27.03
C LEU A 692 -20.32 21.77 28.52
N LEU A 693 -19.91 20.78 29.31
CA LEU A 693 -19.65 20.96 30.74
C LEU A 693 -18.52 21.95 30.98
N GLN A 694 -17.43 21.87 30.21
CA GLN A 694 -16.29 22.76 30.38
C GLN A 694 -16.65 24.22 30.03
N LEU A 695 -17.50 24.43 29.01
CA LEU A 695 -18.01 25.76 28.67
C LEU A 695 -18.84 26.38 29.80
N THR A 696 -19.49 25.59 30.68
CA THR A 696 -20.20 26.17 31.84
C THR A 696 -19.30 26.82 32.88
N LYS A 697 -18.00 26.53 32.87
CA LYS A 697 -17.05 27.03 33.88
C LYS A 697 -16.38 28.34 33.48
N ASN A 698 -16.03 28.48 32.20
CA ASN A 698 -15.12 29.53 31.70
C ASN A 698 -15.78 30.42 30.61
N THR A 699 -17.11 30.55 30.62
CA THR A 699 -17.87 31.36 29.63
C THR A 699 -18.78 32.36 30.34
N SER A 700 -19.00 33.53 29.73
CA SER A 700 -19.96 34.53 30.22
C SER A 700 -21.41 33.99 30.23
N GLU A 701 -22.26 34.56 31.08
CA GLU A 701 -23.66 34.11 31.19
C GLU A 701 -24.44 34.30 29.89
N ASP A 702 -24.21 35.39 29.14
CA ASP A 702 -24.92 35.70 27.90
C ASP A 702 -24.62 34.69 26.77
N ASP A 703 -23.33 34.41 26.54
CA ASP A 703 -22.90 33.45 25.51
C ASP A 703 -23.34 32.02 25.91
N LEU A 704 -23.29 31.70 27.20
CA LEU A 704 -23.74 30.42 27.73
C LEU A 704 -25.27 30.24 27.66
N ALA A 705 -26.05 31.32 27.82
CA ALA A 705 -27.51 31.29 27.69
C ALA A 705 -27.94 30.86 26.28
N THR A 706 -27.26 31.38 25.25
CA THR A 706 -27.48 31.00 23.84
C THR A 706 -27.26 29.50 23.61
N ILE A 707 -26.14 28.96 24.13
CA ILE A 707 -25.81 27.52 24.01
C ILE A 707 -26.81 26.67 24.80
N LYS A 708 -27.17 27.08 26.02
CA LYS A 708 -28.16 26.40 26.87
C LYS A 708 -29.52 26.33 26.19
N GLU A 709 -29.99 27.42 25.60
CA GLU A 709 -31.27 27.47 24.89
C GLU A 709 -31.29 26.51 23.69
N ALA A 710 -30.23 26.53 22.87
CA ALA A 710 -30.13 25.67 21.69
C ALA A 710 -30.14 24.16 22.04
N ILE A 711 -29.53 23.79 23.16
CA ILE A 711 -29.36 22.39 23.56
C ILE A 711 -30.52 21.91 24.46
N ARG A 712 -31.28 22.82 25.10
CA ARG A 712 -32.33 22.52 26.09
C ARG A 712 -33.30 21.43 25.62
N SER A 713 -33.94 21.61 24.46
CA SER A 713 -34.91 20.64 23.93
C SER A 713 -34.30 19.25 23.72
N THR A 714 -33.03 19.18 23.33
CA THR A 714 -32.32 17.91 23.12
C THR A 714 -32.05 17.23 24.46
N LEU A 715 -31.54 17.95 25.46
CA LEU A 715 -31.30 17.40 26.79
C LEU A 715 -32.59 17.02 27.52
N GLU A 716 -33.66 17.82 27.41
CA GLU A 716 -34.97 17.49 27.96
C GLU A 716 -35.54 16.23 27.32
N LYS A 717 -35.44 16.07 25.99
CA LYS A 717 -35.86 14.82 25.32
C LYS A 717 -35.05 13.63 25.78
N LEU A 718 -33.73 13.77 25.90
CA LEU A 718 -32.87 12.70 26.41
C LEU A 718 -33.19 12.36 27.87
N THR A 719 -33.44 13.38 28.70
CA THR A 719 -33.79 13.24 30.12
C THR A 719 -35.16 12.62 30.29
N ASN A 720 -36.17 13.07 29.53
CA ASN A 720 -37.53 12.53 29.55
C ASN A 720 -37.55 11.09 29.03
N ARG A 721 -36.75 10.79 28.00
CA ARG A 721 -36.57 9.43 27.50
C ARG A 721 -35.88 8.52 28.53
N LEU A 722 -34.87 9.02 29.25
CA LEU A 722 -34.29 8.33 30.41
C LEU A 722 -35.29 8.17 31.56
N GLN A 723 -36.22 9.11 31.72
CA GLN A 723 -37.24 9.10 32.77
C GLN A 723 -38.42 8.15 32.47
N GLN A 724 -38.79 8.01 31.20
CA GLN A 724 -39.93 7.22 30.69
C GLN A 724 -39.52 5.88 30.05
N ALA A 725 -38.22 5.58 30.05
CA ALA A 725 -37.65 4.36 29.50
C ALA A 725 -38.18 3.09 30.20
N THR A 726 -38.63 2.11 29.42
CA THR A 726 -38.95 0.75 29.89
C THR A 726 -38.00 -0.27 29.23
N GLY A 727 -37.64 -1.34 29.94
CA GLY A 727 -36.71 -2.36 29.41
C GLY A 727 -35.22 -2.00 29.58
N LYS A 728 -34.44 -1.91 28.50
CA LYS A 728 -32.95 -1.77 28.54
C LYS A 728 -32.45 -0.49 29.24
N ASP A 729 -33.22 0.58 29.18
CA ASP A 729 -32.87 1.87 29.79
C ASP A 729 -33.35 1.96 31.26
N GLU A 730 -34.36 1.20 31.66
CA GLU A 730 -34.76 0.96 33.07
C GLU A 730 -33.71 0.10 33.80
N LEU A 731 -33.11 -0.86 33.09
CA LEU A 731 -31.94 -1.63 33.52
C LEU A 731 -30.72 -0.73 33.79
N LEU A 732 -30.45 0.30 32.97
CA LEU A 732 -29.36 1.26 33.23
C LEU A 732 -29.59 2.10 34.49
N ARG A 733 -30.85 2.46 34.77
CA ARG A 733 -31.26 3.10 36.04
C ARG A 733 -31.09 2.18 37.24
N ASN A 734 -31.48 0.91 37.11
CA ASN A 734 -31.35 -0.14 38.14
C ASN A 734 -29.91 -0.69 38.27
N ASN A 735 -29.03 -0.46 37.30
CA ASN A 735 -27.64 -0.96 37.36
C ASN A 735 -26.72 -0.12 38.26
N MET A 736 -27.12 1.11 38.63
CA MET A 736 -26.41 1.87 39.67
C MET A 736 -26.59 1.28 41.08
N SER A 737 -27.55 0.37 41.31
CA SER A 737 -27.72 -0.31 42.62
C SER A 737 -27.03 -1.68 42.73
N ASN A 738 -26.49 -2.23 41.62
CA ASN A 738 -25.95 -3.60 41.57
C ASN A 738 -24.41 -3.67 41.56
N ILE A 739 -23.73 -2.52 41.50
CA ILE A 739 -22.28 -2.39 41.65
C ILE A 739 -22.04 -1.34 42.72
N THR A 740 -21.41 -1.73 43.82
CA THR A 740 -21.03 -0.78 44.86
C THR A 740 -19.57 -0.40 44.67
N VAL A 741 -19.31 0.91 44.68
CA VAL A 741 -17.96 1.47 44.64
C VAL A 741 -17.75 2.24 45.94
N ASP A 742 -16.85 1.74 46.79
CA ASP A 742 -16.41 2.41 48.01
C ASP A 742 -14.97 2.88 47.81
N ILE A 743 -14.74 4.19 47.87
CA ILE A 743 -13.40 4.77 47.82
C ILE A 743 -13.13 5.37 49.18
N SER A 744 -12.26 4.71 49.95
CA SER A 744 -11.85 5.21 51.25
C SER A 744 -10.38 4.84 51.52
N GLU A 745 -9.66 5.75 52.17
CA GLU A 745 -8.27 5.52 52.62
C GLU A 745 -7.33 5.06 51.49
N GLY A 746 -7.47 5.63 50.30
CA GLY A 746 -6.62 5.33 49.13
C GLY A 746 -6.93 4.02 48.40
N ILE A 747 -7.92 3.25 48.85
CA ILE A 747 -8.35 1.99 48.23
C ILE A 747 -9.75 2.19 47.63
N ALA A 748 -9.90 1.84 46.34
CA ALA A 748 -11.18 1.76 45.66
C ALA A 748 -11.65 0.30 45.64
N THR A 749 -12.68 -0.01 46.43
CA THR A 749 -13.33 -1.32 46.45
C THR A 749 -14.49 -1.32 45.48
N ILE A 750 -14.45 -2.22 44.49
CA ILE A 750 -15.53 -2.42 43.52
C ILE A 750 -16.12 -3.80 43.78
N GLN A 751 -17.38 -3.85 44.20
CA GLN A 751 -18.09 -5.11 44.42
C GLN A 751 -19.21 -5.27 43.40
N LEU A 752 -19.18 -6.39 42.67
CA LEU A 752 -20.26 -6.82 41.78
C LEU A 752 -21.30 -7.59 42.61
N ASN A 753 -22.52 -7.08 42.69
CA ASN A 753 -23.59 -7.64 43.52
C ASN A 753 -24.81 -8.01 42.65
N ARG A 754 -24.68 -9.12 41.90
CA ARG A 754 -25.69 -9.68 40.99
C ARG A 754 -25.86 -11.21 41.19
N PRO A 755 -26.23 -11.67 42.40
CA PRO A 755 -26.29 -13.10 42.73
C PRO A 755 -27.21 -13.91 41.80
N GLU A 756 -28.25 -13.30 41.25
CA GLU A 756 -29.21 -13.91 40.33
C GLU A 756 -28.59 -14.35 38.99
N THR A 757 -27.47 -13.73 38.60
CA THR A 757 -26.67 -14.08 37.42
C THR A 757 -25.30 -14.64 37.77
N LEU A 758 -25.09 -15.09 39.02
CA LEU A 758 -23.78 -15.53 39.53
C LEU A 758 -22.69 -14.44 39.39
N ASN A 759 -23.08 -13.17 39.54
CA ASN A 759 -22.22 -12.01 39.30
C ASN A 759 -21.65 -11.95 37.87
N ALA A 760 -22.30 -12.59 36.90
CA ALA A 760 -21.91 -12.53 35.49
C ALA A 760 -22.09 -11.11 34.93
N LEU A 761 -21.16 -10.74 34.05
CA LEU A 761 -21.17 -9.44 33.40
C LEU A 761 -21.89 -9.55 32.07
N THR A 762 -22.61 -8.50 31.73
CA THR A 762 -23.41 -8.46 30.50
C THR A 762 -23.20 -7.12 29.82
N PRO A 763 -23.42 -7.01 28.49
CA PRO A 763 -23.29 -5.75 27.74
C PRO A 763 -24.10 -4.58 28.32
N GLU A 764 -25.08 -4.85 29.18
CA GLU A 764 -25.91 -3.87 29.89
C GLU A 764 -25.18 -3.15 31.05
N ALA A 765 -23.94 -3.54 31.40
CA ALA A 765 -23.13 -2.93 32.46
C ALA A 765 -22.23 -1.79 31.96
N THR A 766 -22.80 -0.79 31.27
CA THR A 766 -22.05 0.39 30.78
C THR A 766 -21.77 1.41 31.89
N GLY A 767 -20.82 1.08 32.78
CA GLY A 767 -20.31 1.93 33.87
C GLY A 767 -18.82 1.66 34.20
N LYS A 768 -18.17 2.53 34.99
CA LYS A 768 -16.71 2.55 35.26
C LYS A 768 -16.15 1.28 35.98
N TRP A 769 -15.83 0.23 35.18
CA TRP A 769 -15.02 -1.01 35.41
C TRP A 769 -15.74 -2.26 36.02
N PHE A 770 -15.40 -3.56 35.83
CA PHE A 770 -14.85 -4.46 34.76
C PHE A 770 -15.21 -5.95 35.16
N CYS A 771 -15.48 -6.86 34.20
CA CYS A 771 -15.15 -8.31 34.16
C CYS A 771 -15.81 -9.06 32.95
N ALA A 772 -15.24 -10.21 32.53
CA ALA A 772 -15.58 -10.93 31.29
C ALA A 772 -16.39 -12.22 31.52
N GLY A 773 -17.46 -12.43 30.75
CA GLY A 773 -18.24 -13.66 30.67
C GLY A 773 -19.63 -13.46 30.04
N THR A 774 -20.32 -14.55 29.66
CA THR A 774 -21.70 -14.54 29.10
C THR A 774 -22.66 -15.31 30.02
N SER A 775 -23.84 -14.75 30.30
CA SER A 775 -24.87 -15.42 31.12
C SER A 775 -25.61 -16.52 30.36
N VAL A 776 -25.57 -17.76 30.87
CA VAL A 776 -26.20 -18.94 30.26
C VAL A 776 -27.74 -18.96 30.44
N ARG A 777 -28.28 -18.10 31.32
CA ARG A 777 -29.72 -18.07 31.65
C ARG A 777 -30.54 -17.06 30.84
N SER A 778 -29.91 -16.21 30.05
CA SER A 778 -30.62 -15.15 29.32
C SER A 778 -30.75 -15.47 27.83
N LYS A 779 -32.00 -15.78 27.42
CA LYS A 779 -32.60 -15.85 26.07
C LYS A 779 -32.93 -17.25 25.56
N SER A 780 -34.12 -17.40 24.99
CA SER A 780 -34.58 -18.61 24.33
C SER A 780 -33.65 -18.95 23.15
N PRO A 781 -33.11 -20.19 23.05
CA PRO A 781 -32.17 -20.59 21.99
C PRO A 781 -32.71 -20.34 20.57
N GLU A 782 -34.03 -20.42 20.40
CA GLU A 782 -34.74 -20.27 19.13
C GLU A 782 -34.65 -18.86 18.55
N LYS A 783 -34.70 -17.80 19.38
CA LYS A 783 -34.57 -16.41 18.93
C LYS A 783 -33.12 -15.99 18.62
N ALA A 784 -32.13 -16.72 19.15
CA ALA A 784 -30.72 -16.46 18.87
C ALA A 784 -30.33 -16.92 17.45
N LEU A 785 -30.89 -18.06 17.01
CA LEU A 785 -30.70 -18.60 15.66
C LEU A 785 -31.32 -17.71 14.57
N GLU A 786 -32.49 -17.12 14.82
CA GLU A 786 -33.14 -16.20 13.85
C GLU A 786 -32.34 -14.90 13.59
N SER A 787 -31.39 -14.55 14.46
CA SER A 787 -30.56 -13.33 14.32
C SER A 787 -29.29 -13.51 13.46
N LEU A 788 -29.11 -14.69 12.84
CA LEU A 788 -27.93 -15.06 12.02
C LEU A 788 -27.73 -14.22 10.74
N GLY A 789 -28.64 -13.30 10.40
CA GLY A 789 -28.58 -12.47 9.18
C GLY A 789 -27.40 -11.49 9.08
N SER A 790 -26.58 -11.33 10.12
CA SER A 790 -25.32 -10.58 10.02
C SER A 790 -24.29 -11.10 11.03
N LEU A 791 -23.41 -11.98 10.56
CA LEU A 791 -22.24 -12.50 11.28
C LEU A 791 -21.51 -11.40 12.07
N ARG A 792 -21.29 -10.26 11.39
CA ARG A 792 -20.61 -9.05 11.92
C ARG A 792 -21.33 -8.42 13.13
N LYS A 793 -22.67 -8.40 13.15
CA LYS A 793 -23.45 -7.74 14.21
C LYS A 793 -23.55 -8.58 15.48
N SER A 794 -23.53 -9.90 15.34
CA SER A 794 -23.43 -10.83 16.48
C SER A 794 -22.02 -10.81 17.09
N LEU A 795 -20.98 -10.71 16.25
CA LEU A 795 -19.57 -10.68 16.65
C LEU A 795 -19.19 -9.42 17.46
N VAL A 796 -19.58 -8.24 16.97
CA VAL A 796 -19.30 -6.94 17.62
C VAL A 796 -19.98 -6.85 18.99
N ASN A 797 -21.21 -7.35 19.11
CA ASN A 797 -21.98 -7.20 20.35
C ASN A 797 -21.62 -8.21 21.44
N ASN A 798 -21.06 -9.37 21.10
CA ASN A 798 -20.85 -10.48 22.04
C ASN A 798 -19.37 -10.77 22.36
N VAL A 799 -18.42 -10.40 21.48
CA VAL A 799 -16.98 -10.69 21.65
C VAL A 799 -16.17 -9.40 21.82
N ALA A 800 -16.43 -8.39 20.98
CA ALA A 800 -15.66 -7.14 20.99
C ALA A 800 -15.93 -6.27 22.24
N LEU A 801 -17.19 -6.08 22.61
CA LEU A 801 -17.56 -5.19 23.73
C LEU A 801 -17.29 -5.78 25.14
N THR A 802 -17.15 -7.11 25.27
CA THR A 802 -17.16 -7.79 26.59
C THR A 802 -15.84 -8.46 26.96
N THR A 803 -15.06 -8.97 26.00
CA THR A 803 -13.79 -9.66 26.29
C THR A 803 -12.59 -8.81 25.90
N LEU A 804 -12.61 -8.17 24.72
CA LEU A 804 -11.49 -7.37 24.19
C LEU A 804 -11.27 -6.05 24.98
N ASP A 805 -12.30 -5.21 25.08
CA ASP A 805 -12.20 -3.94 25.82
C ASP A 805 -11.90 -4.17 27.31
N CYS A 806 -12.46 -5.26 27.83
CA CYS A 806 -12.35 -5.70 29.20
C CYS A 806 -10.88 -6.07 29.52
N SER A 807 -10.32 -7.04 28.79
CA SER A 807 -8.92 -7.46 28.97
C SER A 807 -7.97 -6.29 28.77
N LYS A 808 -8.23 -5.44 27.77
CA LYS A 808 -7.50 -4.18 27.56
C LYS A 808 -7.53 -3.26 28.76
N ALA A 809 -8.69 -3.04 29.35
CA ALA A 809 -8.81 -2.24 30.57
C ALA A 809 -7.95 -2.79 31.71
N LEU A 810 -7.87 -4.12 31.88
CA LEU A 810 -7.05 -4.73 32.93
C LEU A 810 -5.55 -4.66 32.68
N TYR A 811 -5.06 -5.13 31.53
CA TYR A 811 -3.60 -5.15 31.31
C TYR A 811 -3.03 -3.76 31.09
N SER A 812 -3.82 -2.79 30.61
CA SER A 812 -3.39 -1.38 30.53
C SER A 812 -3.59 -0.59 31.84
N HIS A 813 -4.22 -1.20 32.86
CA HIS A 813 -4.54 -0.50 34.10
C HIS A 813 -3.29 -0.01 34.83
N ARG A 814 -3.28 1.28 35.19
CA ARG A 814 -2.13 1.95 35.81
C ARG A 814 -2.04 1.73 37.32
N LYS A 815 -3.15 1.49 38.03
CA LYS A 815 -3.15 1.25 39.49
C LYS A 815 -2.93 -0.23 39.82
N ILE A 816 -2.54 -0.55 41.04
CA ILE A 816 -2.43 -1.93 41.52
C ILE A 816 -3.83 -2.57 41.54
N LEU A 817 -3.99 -3.69 40.86
CA LEU A 817 -5.22 -4.47 40.72
C LEU A 817 -5.14 -5.69 41.66
N VAL A 818 -6.13 -5.80 42.54
CA VAL A 818 -6.24 -6.90 43.51
C VAL A 818 -7.57 -7.62 43.31
N ALA A 819 -7.53 -8.94 43.15
CA ALA A 819 -8.72 -9.79 43.11
C ALA A 819 -8.93 -10.47 44.47
N ALA A 820 -10.16 -10.38 45.00
CA ALA A 820 -10.58 -11.04 46.22
C ALA A 820 -11.67 -12.08 45.89
N LEU A 821 -11.33 -13.38 46.01
CA LEU A 821 -12.14 -14.48 45.49
C LEU A 821 -12.79 -15.26 46.62
N ASN A 822 -14.09 -15.06 46.83
CA ASN A 822 -14.89 -15.65 47.90
C ASN A 822 -15.69 -16.90 47.50
N GLY A 823 -15.50 -17.40 46.29
CA GLY A 823 -16.22 -18.56 45.75
C GLY A 823 -15.76 -18.90 44.32
N PRO A 824 -16.48 -19.80 43.62
CA PRO A 824 -16.11 -20.27 42.27
C PRO A 824 -15.98 -19.14 41.23
N VAL A 825 -14.99 -19.24 40.33
CA VAL A 825 -14.70 -18.18 39.35
C VAL A 825 -14.45 -18.73 37.94
N MET A 826 -15.01 -18.03 36.94
CA MET A 826 -14.70 -18.17 35.51
C MET A 826 -14.40 -16.77 34.94
N ALA A 827 -13.20 -16.25 35.15
CA ALA A 827 -12.85 -14.86 34.81
C ALA A 827 -11.40 -14.70 34.36
N LEU A 828 -11.08 -13.52 33.80
CA LEU A 828 -9.74 -13.10 33.34
C LEU A 828 -8.81 -12.74 34.51
N LEU A 829 -8.58 -13.69 35.41
CA LEU A 829 -7.81 -13.48 36.63
C LEU A 829 -6.31 -13.31 36.38
N GLY A 830 -5.78 -13.85 35.28
CA GLY A 830 -4.35 -13.80 34.95
C GLY A 830 -3.78 -12.38 34.77
N LEU A 831 -4.64 -11.36 34.64
CA LEU A 831 -4.25 -9.96 34.42
C LEU A 831 -4.20 -9.10 35.71
N PHE A 832 -4.55 -9.67 36.87
CA PHE A 832 -4.47 -8.98 38.17
C PHE A 832 -3.05 -9.05 38.76
N ASP A 833 -2.64 -8.04 39.52
CA ASP A 833 -1.31 -8.06 40.13
C ASP A 833 -1.30 -9.04 41.32
N PHE A 834 -2.29 -8.93 42.21
CA PHE A 834 -2.44 -9.80 43.39
C PHE A 834 -3.80 -10.49 43.40
N ILE A 835 -3.82 -11.77 43.77
CA ILE A 835 -5.04 -12.58 43.83
C ILE A 835 -5.09 -13.29 45.18
N TYR A 836 -6.14 -13.02 45.95
CA TYR A 836 -6.41 -13.60 47.26
C TYR A 836 -7.70 -14.39 47.22
N ALA A 837 -7.76 -15.52 47.92
CA ALA A 837 -8.91 -16.42 47.87
C ALA A 837 -9.30 -16.98 49.23
N MET A 838 -10.56 -17.42 49.36
CA MET A 838 -11.01 -18.32 50.43
C MET A 838 -10.82 -19.80 50.04
N PRO A 839 -10.80 -20.74 51.01
CA PRO A 839 -10.47 -22.14 50.74
C PRO A 839 -11.49 -22.85 49.86
N ASN A 840 -12.75 -22.37 49.86
CA ASN A 840 -13.84 -22.89 49.04
C ASN A 840 -13.82 -22.42 47.57
N MET A 841 -12.82 -21.60 47.18
CA MET A 841 -12.66 -21.11 45.82
C MET A 841 -12.12 -22.21 44.90
N TRP A 842 -12.63 -22.23 43.68
CA TRP A 842 -12.04 -22.97 42.58
C TRP A 842 -12.22 -22.22 41.27
N MET A 843 -11.37 -22.52 40.30
CA MET A 843 -11.36 -21.88 38.99
C MET A 843 -11.50 -22.91 37.87
N SER A 844 -12.26 -22.58 36.83
CA SER A 844 -12.34 -23.36 35.60
C SER A 844 -12.49 -22.46 34.38
N THR A 845 -11.90 -22.85 33.25
CA THR A 845 -12.03 -22.18 31.96
C THR A 845 -12.48 -23.18 30.90
N PRO A 846 -13.76 -23.59 30.88
CA PRO A 846 -14.26 -24.68 30.03
C PRO A 846 -14.43 -24.25 28.56
N PHE A 847 -13.48 -23.50 28.00
CA PHE A 847 -13.55 -22.93 26.65
C PHE A 847 -13.80 -24.02 25.60
N THR A 848 -12.91 -25.02 25.55
CA THR A 848 -13.00 -26.13 24.58
C THR A 848 -14.29 -26.93 24.72
N PHE A 849 -14.78 -27.13 25.95
CA PHE A 849 -16.07 -27.78 26.22
C PHE A 849 -17.25 -26.98 25.69
N LEU A 850 -17.20 -25.65 25.78
CA LEU A 850 -18.21 -24.73 25.24
C LEU A 850 -18.03 -24.47 23.74
N GLY A 851 -17.02 -25.06 23.09
CA GLY A 851 -16.69 -24.80 21.69
C GLY A 851 -16.03 -23.44 21.42
N ILE A 852 -15.56 -22.78 22.48
CA ILE A 852 -14.86 -21.48 22.55
C ILE A 852 -13.34 -21.77 22.58
N VAL A 853 -12.50 -20.85 22.10
CA VAL A 853 -11.04 -20.92 22.26
C VAL A 853 -10.60 -20.10 23.49
N ALA A 854 -9.31 -20.12 23.83
CA ALA A 854 -8.81 -19.25 24.90
C ALA A 854 -9.04 -17.77 24.54
N GLU A 855 -9.54 -16.97 25.49
CA GLU A 855 -9.93 -15.59 25.26
C GLU A 855 -9.52 -14.65 26.41
N GLY A 856 -9.48 -13.34 26.13
CA GLY A 856 -9.19 -12.28 27.10
C GLY A 856 -7.76 -12.26 27.63
N GLY A 857 -6.81 -12.74 26.83
CA GLY A 857 -5.39 -12.81 27.14
C GLY A 857 -5.00 -14.07 27.92
N ALA A 858 -5.89 -15.05 28.04
CA ALA A 858 -5.66 -16.25 28.84
C ALA A 858 -4.51 -17.11 28.29
N SER A 859 -4.32 -17.16 26.97
CA SER A 859 -3.24 -17.97 26.35
C SER A 859 -1.84 -17.53 26.79
N ALA A 860 -1.65 -16.24 27.08
CA ALA A 860 -0.38 -15.70 27.56
C ALA A 860 -0.35 -15.55 29.08
N SER A 861 -1.41 -14.99 29.68
CA SER A 861 -1.42 -14.65 31.12
C SER A 861 -1.41 -15.88 32.02
N PHE A 862 -2.09 -16.98 31.64
CA PHE A 862 -2.09 -18.20 32.44
C PHE A 862 -0.74 -18.90 32.34
N ALA A 863 -0.20 -19.04 31.13
CA ALA A 863 1.12 -19.63 30.92
C ALA A 863 2.22 -18.89 31.71
N ASN A 864 2.15 -17.55 31.77
CA ASN A 864 3.10 -16.74 32.53
C ASN A 864 2.95 -16.89 34.06
N ARG A 865 1.74 -17.16 34.56
CA ARG A 865 1.46 -17.16 36.01
C ARG A 865 1.49 -18.54 36.66
N MET A 866 1.00 -19.59 35.98
CA MET A 866 0.98 -20.98 36.49
C MET A 866 1.91 -21.94 35.75
N GLY A 867 2.63 -21.45 34.74
CA GLY A 867 3.44 -22.28 33.85
C GLY A 867 2.63 -23.01 32.78
N VAL A 868 3.29 -23.40 31.70
CA VAL A 868 2.66 -23.99 30.51
C VAL A 868 1.91 -25.29 30.81
N ALA A 869 2.47 -26.15 31.68
CA ALA A 869 1.85 -27.44 31.99
C ALA A 869 0.46 -27.29 32.63
N LYS A 870 0.36 -26.46 33.69
CA LYS A 870 -0.92 -26.18 34.37
C LYS A 870 -1.86 -25.35 33.51
N ALA A 871 -1.32 -24.43 32.71
CA ALA A 871 -2.13 -23.68 31.74
C ALA A 871 -2.78 -24.61 30.69
N ASN A 872 -2.06 -25.62 30.21
CA ASN A 872 -2.62 -26.60 29.26
C ASN A 872 -3.75 -27.44 29.88
N GLU A 873 -3.59 -27.90 31.12
CA GLU A 873 -4.66 -28.61 31.86
C GLU A 873 -5.94 -27.75 31.93
N MET A 874 -5.81 -26.46 32.24
CA MET A 874 -6.97 -25.56 32.35
C MET A 874 -7.55 -25.10 31.01
N LEU A 875 -6.71 -24.73 30.04
CA LEU A 875 -7.16 -24.11 28.79
C LEU A 875 -7.58 -25.15 27.73
N ILE A 876 -6.88 -26.29 27.66
CA ILE A 876 -7.14 -27.34 26.65
C ILE A 876 -8.17 -28.33 27.18
N TRP A 877 -7.94 -28.89 28.38
CA TRP A 877 -8.83 -29.91 28.96
C TRP A 877 -10.03 -29.32 29.71
N GLY A 878 -9.99 -28.02 30.01
CA GLY A 878 -11.01 -27.36 30.81
C GLY A 878 -11.02 -27.89 32.25
N GLU A 879 -9.88 -28.33 32.77
CA GLU A 879 -9.79 -28.86 34.14
C GLU A 879 -10.10 -27.76 35.16
N LYS A 880 -10.82 -28.17 36.21
CA LYS A 880 -11.05 -27.36 37.39
C LYS A 880 -9.80 -27.43 38.28
N LYS A 881 -9.38 -26.28 38.82
CA LYS A 881 -8.31 -26.18 39.81
C LYS A 881 -8.83 -25.60 41.12
N GLU A 882 -8.52 -26.26 42.22
CA GLU A 882 -8.89 -25.81 43.56
C GLU A 882 -7.95 -24.70 44.05
N ALA A 883 -8.36 -23.93 45.06
CA ALA A 883 -7.56 -22.84 45.61
C ALA A 883 -6.14 -23.29 45.98
N GLN A 884 -5.99 -24.47 46.57
CA GLN A 884 -4.70 -25.00 46.99
C GLN A 884 -3.76 -25.28 45.81
N GLU A 885 -4.26 -25.89 44.72
CA GLU A 885 -3.49 -26.14 43.50
C GLU A 885 -3.06 -24.82 42.83
N LEU A 886 -3.94 -23.83 42.84
CA LEU A 886 -3.65 -22.50 42.29
C LEU A 886 -2.61 -21.74 43.13
N LEU A 887 -2.53 -22.00 44.43
CA LEU A 887 -1.50 -21.43 45.30
C LEU A 887 -0.15 -22.09 45.02
N GLU A 888 -0.13 -23.42 44.89
CA GLU A 888 1.08 -24.22 44.64
C GLU A 888 1.73 -23.89 43.29
N CYS A 889 0.94 -23.61 42.25
CA CYS A 889 1.47 -23.20 40.95
C CYS A 889 1.77 -21.70 40.84
N GLY A 890 1.56 -20.92 41.91
CA GLY A 890 1.82 -19.48 41.93
C GLY A 890 0.76 -18.62 41.22
N PHE A 891 -0.39 -19.19 40.86
CA PHE A 891 -1.48 -18.44 40.26
C PHE A 891 -2.17 -17.51 41.26
N ILE A 892 -2.36 -17.93 42.52
CA ILE A 892 -2.85 -17.06 43.60
C ILE A 892 -1.75 -16.77 44.63
N ASN A 893 -1.86 -15.62 45.30
CA ASN A 893 -0.83 -15.14 46.22
C ASN A 893 -1.03 -15.69 47.65
N LYS A 894 -2.29 -15.82 48.11
CA LYS A 894 -2.59 -16.30 49.47
C LYS A 894 -4.02 -16.82 49.58
N ILE A 895 -4.20 -17.87 50.38
CA ILE A 895 -5.49 -18.37 50.83
C ILE A 895 -5.73 -17.90 52.26
N PHE A 896 -6.89 -17.29 52.52
CA PHE A 896 -7.32 -16.88 53.85
C PHE A 896 -8.18 -17.96 54.51
N PRO A 897 -8.28 -18.01 55.85
CA PRO A 897 -9.20 -18.90 56.54
C PRO A 897 -10.66 -18.69 56.07
N GLN A 898 -11.48 -19.75 56.15
CA GLN A 898 -12.90 -19.63 55.84
C GLN A 898 -13.57 -18.67 56.83
N GLN A 899 -14.19 -17.61 56.30
CA GLN A 899 -14.83 -16.56 57.08
C GLN A 899 -16.00 -15.91 56.31
N SER A 900 -16.65 -14.92 56.91
CA SER A 900 -17.68 -14.13 56.20
C SER A 900 -17.03 -13.24 55.12
N VAL A 901 -17.79 -12.90 54.09
CA VAL A 901 -17.30 -12.06 52.97
C VAL A 901 -16.87 -10.68 53.48
N GLU A 902 -17.58 -10.10 54.44
CA GLU A 902 -17.27 -8.81 55.05
C GLU A 902 -15.95 -8.87 55.82
N SER A 903 -15.74 -9.94 56.60
CA SER A 903 -14.49 -10.17 57.33
C SER A 903 -13.31 -10.32 56.35
N PHE A 904 -13.51 -11.09 55.29
CA PHE A 904 -12.51 -11.31 54.24
C PHE A 904 -12.11 -10.01 53.52
N HIS A 905 -13.08 -9.19 53.12
CA HIS A 905 -12.80 -7.89 52.49
C HIS A 905 -12.04 -6.96 53.44
N LYS A 906 -12.44 -6.91 54.71
CA LYS A 906 -11.77 -6.09 55.73
C LYS A 906 -10.33 -6.53 55.95
N GLU A 907 -10.09 -7.84 56.00
CA GLU A 907 -8.75 -8.40 56.22
C GLU A 907 -7.81 -8.13 55.03
N ILE A 908 -8.30 -8.29 53.79
CA ILE A 908 -7.53 -7.90 52.59
C ILE A 908 -7.21 -6.41 52.62
N ARG A 909 -8.17 -5.56 52.97
CA ARG A 909 -7.94 -4.11 53.03
C ARG A 909 -6.86 -3.76 54.05
N ASN A 910 -6.90 -4.38 55.22
CA ASN A 910 -5.88 -4.19 56.26
C ASN A 910 -4.51 -4.68 55.81
N LEU A 911 -4.45 -5.84 55.13
CA LEU A 911 -3.20 -6.35 54.54
C LEU A 911 -2.63 -5.35 53.53
N LEU A 912 -3.43 -4.90 52.56
CA LEU A 912 -2.97 -3.95 51.54
C LEU A 912 -2.48 -2.64 52.14
N LYS A 913 -3.13 -2.13 53.19
CA LYS A 913 -2.65 -0.94 53.91
C LYS A 913 -1.29 -1.18 54.55
N ALA A 914 -1.13 -2.31 55.25
CA ALA A 914 0.13 -2.64 55.91
C ALA A 914 1.27 -2.84 54.89
N GLU A 915 1.00 -3.50 53.76
CA GLU A 915 1.98 -3.70 52.69
C GLU A 915 2.36 -2.39 51.97
N LEU A 916 1.44 -1.42 51.89
CA LEU A 916 1.68 -0.12 51.28
C LEU A 916 2.30 0.89 52.25
N GLU A 917 2.31 0.61 53.56
CA GLU A 917 2.84 1.51 54.57
C GLU A 917 4.36 1.70 54.39
N GLY A 918 4.79 2.95 54.28
CA GLY A 918 6.21 3.30 54.08
C GLY A 918 6.74 3.10 52.65
N LEU A 919 5.94 2.59 51.71
CA LEU A 919 6.33 2.50 50.30
C LEU A 919 6.12 3.82 49.55
N ASP A 920 7.08 4.19 48.71
CA ASP A 920 6.90 5.32 47.79
C ASP A 920 5.93 4.95 46.65
N GLN A 921 4.88 5.75 46.50
CA GLN A 921 3.81 5.49 45.53
C GLN A 921 4.33 5.52 44.09
N THR A 922 5.28 6.39 43.78
CA THR A 922 5.84 6.51 42.43
C THR A 922 6.68 5.28 42.10
N ALA A 923 7.50 4.81 43.04
CA ALA A 923 8.30 3.60 42.91
C ALA A 923 7.42 2.35 42.72
N VAL A 924 6.35 2.20 43.50
CA VAL A 924 5.40 1.07 43.37
C VAL A 924 4.76 1.04 41.97
N LEU A 925 4.27 2.19 41.48
CA LEU A 925 3.65 2.27 40.16
C LEU A 925 4.67 2.11 39.03
N THR A 926 5.90 2.60 39.21
CA THR A 926 7.00 2.43 38.25
C THR A 926 7.46 0.98 38.18
N ALA A 927 7.58 0.29 39.31
CA ALA A 927 7.91 -1.13 39.36
C ALA A 927 6.85 -1.95 38.61
N LYS A 928 5.55 -1.69 38.84
CA LYS A 928 4.47 -2.29 38.05
C LYS A 928 4.63 -2.01 36.55
N LYS A 929 4.94 -0.76 36.17
CA LYS A 929 5.13 -0.38 34.76
C LYS A 929 6.28 -1.17 34.11
N LEU A 930 7.41 -1.33 34.81
CA LEU A 930 8.56 -2.09 34.32
C LEU A 930 8.26 -3.60 34.19
N ILE A 931 7.57 -4.19 35.17
CA ILE A 931 7.13 -5.60 35.09
C ILE A 931 6.21 -5.79 33.89
N LYS A 932 5.24 -4.88 33.68
CA LYS A 932 4.35 -4.92 32.52
C LYS A 932 5.11 -4.74 31.20
N ALA A 933 6.10 -3.87 31.14
CA ALA A 933 6.95 -3.70 29.97
C ALA A 933 7.67 -5.01 29.61
N GLY A 934 8.33 -5.66 30.58
CA GLY A 934 9.00 -6.94 30.33
C GLY A 934 8.04 -8.07 29.95
N MET A 935 6.81 -8.09 30.49
CA MET A 935 5.77 -9.02 30.05
C MET A 935 5.35 -8.77 28.59
N ASN A 936 5.21 -7.50 28.20
CA ASN A 936 4.87 -7.10 26.83
C ASN A 936 6.00 -7.41 25.83
N ASP A 937 7.27 -7.25 26.23
CA ASP A 937 8.42 -7.61 25.39
C ASP A 937 8.40 -9.11 25.02
N LYS A 938 7.95 -9.95 25.95
CA LYS A 938 7.80 -11.40 25.74
C LYS A 938 6.55 -11.75 24.95
N ASN A 939 5.42 -11.13 25.27
CA ASN A 939 4.14 -11.29 24.59
C ASN A 939 3.35 -9.98 24.67
N ASP A 940 3.21 -9.27 23.54
CA ASP A 940 2.38 -8.08 23.47
C ASP A 940 0.90 -8.45 23.69
N PHE A 941 0.30 -7.98 24.78
CA PHE A 941 -1.09 -8.28 25.12
C PHE A 941 -2.12 -7.68 24.15
N ASP A 942 -1.81 -6.57 23.45
CA ASP A 942 -2.68 -6.08 22.36
C ASP A 942 -2.70 -7.10 21.22
N ALA A 943 -1.51 -7.62 20.82
CA ALA A 943 -1.40 -8.66 19.80
C ALA A 943 -2.00 -10.00 20.24
N VAL A 944 -1.80 -10.44 21.49
CA VAL A 944 -2.40 -11.67 22.02
C VAL A 944 -3.91 -11.60 21.97
N ASN A 945 -4.50 -10.50 22.42
CA ASN A 945 -5.94 -10.28 22.39
C ASN A 945 -6.51 -10.30 20.97
N LEU A 946 -5.83 -9.63 20.03
CA LEU A 946 -6.21 -9.63 18.63
C LEU A 946 -6.08 -11.03 18.02
N ARG A 947 -5.03 -11.79 18.35
CA ARG A 947 -4.85 -13.17 17.85
C ARG A 947 -5.91 -14.13 18.38
N GLU A 948 -6.21 -14.08 19.68
CA GLU A 948 -7.29 -14.89 20.29
C GLU A 948 -8.67 -14.57 19.68
N SER A 949 -8.88 -13.32 19.27
CA SER A 949 -10.17 -12.85 18.75
C SER A 949 -10.32 -12.96 17.23
N TYR A 950 -9.25 -12.68 16.46
CA TYR A 950 -9.25 -12.42 15.01
C TYR A 950 -8.09 -13.06 14.20
N GLY A 951 -7.23 -13.91 14.80
CA GLY A 951 -6.14 -14.62 14.10
C GLY A 951 -6.59 -15.68 13.06
N GLU A 952 -5.70 -16.57 12.61
CA GLU A 952 -5.99 -17.49 11.49
C GLU A 952 -6.89 -18.71 11.79
N GLN A 953 -7.34 -18.94 13.03
CA GLN A 953 -8.55 -19.71 13.39
C GLN A 953 -9.02 -19.37 14.83
N PRO A 954 -9.69 -18.22 15.06
CA PRO A 954 -9.86 -17.61 16.38
C PRO A 954 -11.33 -17.59 16.84
N GLN A 955 -11.59 -16.97 17.99
CA GLN A 955 -12.92 -16.91 18.62
C GLN A 955 -14.04 -16.46 17.68
N ALA A 956 -13.76 -15.52 16.77
CA ALA A 956 -14.70 -15.03 15.77
C ALA A 956 -15.26 -16.13 14.85
N GLU A 957 -14.38 -16.96 14.29
CA GLU A 957 -14.78 -18.06 13.39
C GLU A 957 -15.51 -19.17 14.15
N ARG A 958 -15.12 -19.43 15.40
CA ARG A 958 -15.82 -20.38 16.26
C ARG A 958 -17.27 -19.96 16.50
N PHE A 959 -17.52 -18.71 16.84
CA PHE A 959 -18.90 -18.21 16.95
C PHE A 959 -19.64 -18.21 15.59
N ALA A 960 -18.95 -17.91 14.49
CA ALA A 960 -19.52 -17.95 13.15
C ALA A 960 -19.99 -19.36 12.74
N SER A 961 -19.26 -20.41 13.14
CA SER A 961 -19.64 -21.81 12.87
C SER A 961 -20.94 -22.26 13.57
N GLY A 962 -21.47 -21.47 14.50
CA GLY A 962 -22.66 -21.82 15.28
C GLY A 962 -22.40 -22.83 16.41
N VAL A 963 -21.23 -23.48 16.45
CA VAL A 963 -20.90 -24.54 17.40
C VAL A 963 -21.04 -24.10 18.87
N PRO A 964 -20.57 -22.91 19.31
CA PRO A 964 -20.79 -22.46 20.68
C PRO A 964 -22.28 -22.36 21.04
N PHE A 965 -23.10 -21.81 20.15
CA PHE A 965 -24.55 -21.67 20.39
C PHE A 965 -25.23 -23.04 20.52
N THR A 966 -24.83 -24.02 19.70
CA THR A 966 -25.31 -25.40 19.81
C THR A 966 -24.92 -26.00 21.16
N GLN A 967 -23.67 -25.82 21.61
CA GLN A 967 -23.24 -26.33 22.91
C GLN A 967 -23.98 -25.68 24.08
N PHE A 968 -24.16 -24.35 24.06
CA PHE A 968 -24.97 -23.64 25.06
C PHE A 968 -26.42 -24.12 25.08
N ALA A 969 -27.02 -24.37 23.91
CA ALA A 969 -28.38 -24.90 23.81
C ALA A 969 -28.50 -26.31 24.40
N ARG A 970 -27.53 -27.20 24.14
CA ARG A 970 -27.48 -28.56 24.69
C ARG A 970 -27.35 -28.54 26.22
N ILE A 971 -26.56 -27.62 26.78
CA ILE A 971 -26.46 -27.42 28.23
C ILE A 971 -27.79 -26.91 28.81
N ALA A 972 -28.41 -25.91 28.18
CA ALA A 972 -29.68 -25.36 28.62
C ALA A 972 -30.82 -26.40 28.59
N LYS A 973 -30.82 -27.29 27.60
CA LYS A 973 -31.74 -28.43 27.47
C LYS A 973 -31.39 -29.62 28.37
N LYS A 974 -30.30 -29.55 29.14
CA LYS A 974 -29.76 -30.63 30.00
C LYS A 974 -29.37 -31.91 29.23
N GLU A 975 -29.09 -31.80 27.93
CA GLU A 975 -28.62 -32.91 27.09
C GLU A 975 -27.15 -33.25 27.34
N ILE A 976 -26.38 -32.27 27.84
CA ILE A 976 -25.01 -32.45 28.35
C ILE A 976 -24.96 -31.87 29.76
N ARG A 977 -24.33 -32.59 30.68
CA ARG A 977 -24.08 -32.09 32.04
C ARG A 977 -23.06 -30.96 31.98
N HIS A 978 -23.39 -29.80 32.54
CA HIS A 978 -22.41 -28.71 32.67
C HIS A 978 -21.23 -29.17 33.54
N LYS A 979 -20.00 -28.78 33.17
CA LYS A 979 -18.79 -29.04 33.97
C LYS A 979 -18.68 -28.16 35.24
N LEU A 980 -19.72 -27.39 35.55
CA LEU A 980 -19.84 -26.51 36.73
C LEU A 980 -20.48 -27.18 37.94
#